data_AF-A0A9W8MR33-F1
#
_entry.id   AF-A0A9W8MR33-F1
#
_cell.length_a   1.000
_cell.length_b   1.000
_cell.length_c   1.000
_cell.angle_alpha   90.00
_cell.angle_beta   90.00
_cell.angle_gamma   90.00
#
_symmetry.space_group_name_H-M   'P 1'
#
loop_
_entity.id
_entity.type
_entity.pdbx_description
1 polymer ?
#
loop_
_entity_poly.entity_id
_entity_poly.type
_entity_poly.pdbx_seq_one_letter_code
_entity_poly.pdbx_strand_id
1 'polypeptide(L)'
;MLVDLFPRDSRWECDATVVSDYVSELVKAVAKRNREDWKERLYLISAYNTMTKIPAGWILDEGFHWVFLAPSVWRLSPLQASTRRGPKNQHWATPGLVADEKSVRFLYIGSKGFSITRSRTSTSKTTSCDSIPNHRFPPLNKKSGLAYGYHQPALTTQASFDSFLYDPKKKRAVLFQATVGSTHSVKELGITELTAEFGVTVFTYIAVTPPSVTLKISGPHAIDRLLEKKYYQRTEITSQELILVICMQLMGQNYFDPRPLEEAETHMRLQHEQQIWATFWHAPAGDGHPLFQHHIITLETTLADANLDAPSKCWLLRIPEGLRGIFGDTCTSAILFREDYLEALRAAFRAVSWDDAYVGVEHVDSDLSNSKFNNPFLRRQQVSRDWKSSCLVLTGGPGIGKSLWLVTVLILRLHARLPTIYQRQNDRILFFDQDGPAEFRTVVDLFRSAAVRRHQRGELWVLVDTNDELQTVDRCYRFQHAFIIQSIATDVKHTRWMRKLSFLATHFVLQPWSLAELIIGRILHENAPSGGSILEFTQKFGNMPENVYKYADAQEEYEAQVLARVSFPPPYPESTSFDKIAFDYPEFIALRPTSSQPWYYAPHFVSKHVVHFLFLSSDTAPRARIPSHTPLVPAVSALDTRSERAEKLSRRESVGVVPTGWLFFGRSPQPQRHATSEAFGR
;
A
#
# COMPACT_ATOMS: atom_id res chain seq x y z
N MET A 1 -6.50 -7.21 -5.80
CA MET A 1 -6.80 -6.22 -4.76
C MET A 1 -7.81 -5.25 -5.36
N LEU A 2 -9.04 -5.16 -4.82
CA LEU A 2 -10.12 -4.32 -5.41
C LEU A 2 -10.17 -2.90 -4.83
N VAL A 3 -9.52 -2.69 -3.69
CA VAL A 3 -9.44 -1.42 -2.96
C VAL A 3 -8.01 -1.28 -2.42
N ASP A 4 -7.27 -0.28 -2.90
CA ASP A 4 -5.95 0.08 -2.37
C ASP A 4 -6.10 1.23 -1.39
N LEU A 5 -5.65 1.05 -0.13
CA LEU A 5 -5.75 2.05 0.93
C LEU A 5 -4.43 2.79 1.12
N PHE A 6 -4.44 4.12 0.98
CA PHE A 6 -3.27 4.99 1.13
C PHE A 6 -3.46 5.97 2.29
N PRO A 7 -2.64 5.92 3.36
CA PRO A 7 -2.70 6.91 4.43
C PRO A 7 -2.24 8.28 3.93
N ARG A 8 -2.96 9.35 4.30
CA ARG A 8 -2.58 10.76 4.03
C ARG A 8 -1.82 11.40 5.22
N ASP A 9 -1.51 12.69 5.08
CA ASP A 9 -0.78 13.49 6.07
C ASP A 9 -1.55 13.73 7.38
N SER A 10 -2.88 13.54 7.37
CA SER A 10 -3.73 13.66 8.54
C SER A 10 -4.06 12.30 9.15
N ARG A 11 -4.16 12.25 10.50
CA ARG A 11 -4.47 11.02 11.27
C ARG A 11 -5.87 10.48 10.99
N TRP A 12 -6.65 11.19 10.19
CA TRP A 12 -8.07 10.95 9.95
C TRP A 12 -8.38 10.76 8.47
N GLU A 13 -7.39 10.54 7.61
CA GLU A 13 -7.61 10.44 6.17
C GLU A 13 -6.90 9.22 5.60
N CYS A 14 -7.65 8.46 4.82
CA CYS A 14 -7.16 7.39 3.98
C CYS A 14 -7.80 7.57 2.61
N ASP A 15 -6.97 7.58 1.56
CA ASP A 15 -7.48 7.44 0.20
C ASP A 15 -7.74 5.95 -0.07
N ALA A 16 -8.79 5.67 -0.82
CA ALA A 16 -9.04 4.34 -1.35
C ALA A 16 -9.15 4.43 -2.88
N THR A 17 -8.43 3.58 -3.62
CA THR A 17 -8.59 3.51 -5.09
C THR A 17 -9.44 2.30 -5.44
N VAL A 18 -10.51 2.51 -6.21
CA VAL A 18 -11.43 1.47 -6.68
C VAL A 18 -11.43 1.46 -8.21
N VAL A 19 -11.53 0.28 -8.81
CA VAL A 19 -11.26 0.08 -10.25
C VAL A 19 -12.41 0.53 -11.17
N SER A 20 -13.65 0.59 -10.68
CA SER A 20 -14.81 1.11 -11.43
C SER A 20 -15.94 1.57 -10.51
N ASP A 21 -16.89 2.33 -11.05
CA ASP A 21 -18.10 2.77 -10.34
C ASP A 21 -18.94 1.60 -9.84
N TYR A 22 -19.04 0.55 -10.65
CA TYR A 22 -19.74 -0.67 -10.28
C TYR A 22 -19.11 -1.35 -9.04
N VAL A 23 -17.78 -1.51 -9.00
CA VAL A 23 -17.07 -2.09 -7.85
C VAL A 23 -17.24 -1.21 -6.60
N SER A 24 -17.24 0.12 -6.78
CA SER A 24 -17.46 1.08 -5.70
C SER A 24 -18.84 0.91 -5.06
N GLU A 25 -19.91 0.81 -5.86
CA GLU A 25 -21.27 0.57 -5.35
C GLU A 25 -21.41 -0.79 -4.66
N LEU A 26 -20.71 -1.81 -5.17
CA LEU A 26 -20.64 -3.12 -4.55
C LEU A 26 -20.02 -3.06 -3.15
N VAL A 27 -18.87 -2.36 -3.01
CA VAL A 27 -18.16 -2.22 -1.73
C VAL A 27 -19.01 -1.49 -0.71
N LYS A 28 -19.73 -0.44 -1.15
CA LYS A 28 -20.70 0.29 -0.31
C LYS A 28 -21.84 -0.63 0.15
N ALA A 29 -22.37 -1.46 -0.74
CA ALA A 29 -23.47 -2.36 -0.42
C ALA A 29 -23.09 -3.43 0.62
N VAL A 30 -21.85 -3.95 0.58
CA VAL A 30 -21.40 -4.97 1.52
C VAL A 30 -20.95 -4.39 2.86
N ALA A 31 -20.28 -3.23 2.87
CA ALA A 31 -19.94 -2.53 4.10
C ALA A 31 -21.20 -2.19 4.93
N LYS A 32 -22.34 -1.95 4.25
CA LYS A 32 -23.64 -1.73 4.90
C LYS A 32 -24.23 -2.99 5.58
N ARG A 33 -23.80 -4.21 5.18
CA ARG A 33 -24.39 -5.49 5.64
C ARG A 33 -23.66 -6.16 6.82
N ASN A 34 -22.34 -6.02 6.98
CA ASN A 34 -21.54 -6.77 7.96
C ASN A 34 -20.66 -5.88 8.86
N ARG A 35 -21.30 -5.11 9.75
CA ARG A 35 -20.68 -3.98 10.47
C ARG A 35 -19.68 -4.36 11.58
N GLU A 36 -19.89 -5.48 12.30
CA GLU A 36 -19.09 -5.83 13.50
C GLU A 36 -17.84 -6.69 13.19
N ASP A 37 -17.95 -7.72 12.34
CA ASP A 37 -16.83 -8.62 11.96
C ASP A 37 -15.67 -7.93 11.24
N TRP A 38 -15.98 -6.83 10.53
CA TRP A 38 -14.98 -6.01 9.86
C TRP A 38 -13.99 -5.36 10.85
N LYS A 39 -14.47 -5.03 12.06
CA LYS A 39 -13.74 -4.18 13.01
C LYS A 39 -12.52 -4.90 13.58
N GLU A 40 -12.66 -6.17 13.95
CA GLU A 40 -11.54 -6.91 14.56
C GLU A 40 -10.49 -7.35 13.54
N ARG A 41 -10.90 -7.87 12.39
CA ARG A 41 -9.94 -8.33 11.38
C ARG A 41 -9.08 -7.17 10.89
N LEU A 42 -9.69 -6.01 10.70
CA LEU A 42 -8.96 -4.79 10.38
C LEU A 42 -8.00 -4.41 11.51
N TYR A 43 -8.40 -4.53 12.77
CA TYR A 43 -7.55 -4.26 13.93
C TYR A 43 -6.31 -5.15 13.97
N LEU A 44 -6.46 -6.47 13.79
CA LEU A 44 -5.33 -7.41 13.90
C LEU A 44 -4.35 -7.25 12.75
N ILE A 45 -4.86 -7.18 11.51
CA ILE A 45 -4.04 -6.84 10.33
C ILE A 45 -3.30 -5.53 10.62
N SER A 46 -4.00 -4.57 11.22
CA SER A 46 -3.43 -3.29 11.56
C SER A 46 -2.30 -3.40 12.60
N ALA A 47 -2.49 -4.22 13.64
CA ALA A 47 -1.56 -4.37 14.76
C ALA A 47 -0.24 -5.07 14.38
N TYR A 48 -0.30 -6.03 13.46
CA TYR A 48 0.88 -6.77 12.97
C TYR A 48 1.64 -6.04 11.86
N ASN A 49 0.92 -5.28 11.03
CA ASN A 49 1.56 -4.53 9.97
C ASN A 49 2.10 -3.19 10.51
N THR A 50 3.42 -3.01 10.40
CA THR A 50 4.11 -1.80 10.88
C THR A 50 3.54 -0.47 10.35
N MET A 51 2.87 -0.46 9.19
CA MET A 51 2.31 0.75 8.57
C MET A 51 0.95 1.15 9.15
N THR A 52 0.20 0.17 9.61
CA THR A 52 -1.16 0.30 10.18
C THR A 52 -1.16 0.15 11.69
N LYS A 53 0.02 -0.07 12.28
CA LYS A 53 0.24 -0.26 13.70
C LYS A 53 -0.18 0.96 14.53
N ILE A 54 -0.03 2.15 13.99
CA ILE A 54 -0.48 3.39 14.64
C ILE A 54 -2.01 3.41 14.76
N PRO A 55 -2.79 3.23 13.68
CA PRO A 55 -4.24 3.03 13.75
C PRO A 55 -4.68 1.91 14.70
N ALA A 56 -4.01 0.76 14.71
CA ALA A 56 -4.29 -0.30 15.68
C ALA A 56 -4.04 0.14 17.11
N GLY A 57 -2.98 0.91 17.38
CA GLY A 57 -2.76 1.52 18.68
C GLY A 57 -3.96 2.34 19.15
N TRP A 58 -4.56 3.13 18.25
CA TRP A 58 -5.73 3.95 18.57
C TRP A 58 -6.98 3.12 18.84
N ILE A 59 -7.25 2.10 18.04
CA ILE A 59 -8.37 1.19 18.26
C ILE A 59 -8.22 0.46 19.59
N LEU A 60 -7.00 0.01 19.92
CA LEU A 60 -6.72 -0.63 21.21
C LEU A 60 -6.99 0.33 22.35
N ASP A 61 -6.51 1.57 22.25
CA ASP A 61 -6.65 2.60 23.28
C ASP A 61 -8.12 2.96 23.53
N GLU A 62 -8.88 3.20 22.46
CA GLU A 62 -10.30 3.51 22.54
C GLU A 62 -11.14 2.34 23.07
N GLY A 63 -10.91 1.13 22.56
CA GLY A 63 -11.58 -0.08 23.05
C GLY A 63 -11.23 -0.37 24.50
N PHE A 64 -9.97 -0.18 24.88
CA PHE A 64 -9.50 -0.30 26.25
C PHE A 64 -10.27 0.62 27.20
N HIS A 65 -10.46 1.90 26.84
CA HIS A 65 -11.25 2.83 27.64
C HIS A 65 -12.70 2.37 27.85
N TRP A 66 -13.33 1.80 26.83
CA TRP A 66 -14.71 1.36 26.90
C TRP A 66 -14.88 0.15 27.83
N VAL A 67 -14.03 -0.86 27.68
CA VAL A 67 -14.08 -2.07 28.53
C VAL A 67 -13.70 -1.75 29.98
N PHE A 68 -12.79 -0.81 30.23
CA PHE A 68 -12.35 -0.45 31.59
C PHE A 68 -13.39 0.27 32.43
N LEU A 69 -14.35 0.95 31.81
CA LEU A 69 -15.40 1.66 32.53
C LEU A 69 -16.47 0.71 33.08
N ALA A 70 -16.62 -0.47 32.49
CA ALA A 70 -17.52 -1.50 33.00
C ALA A 70 -16.92 -2.21 34.24
N PRO A 71 -17.76 -2.63 35.21
CA PRO A 71 -17.31 -3.48 36.31
C PRO A 71 -16.61 -4.73 35.76
N SER A 72 -15.34 -4.91 36.10
CA SER A 72 -14.48 -5.88 35.43
C SER A 72 -13.36 -6.40 36.32
N VAL A 73 -12.86 -7.59 35.97
CA VAL A 73 -11.74 -8.27 36.65
C VAL A 73 -10.66 -8.59 35.63
N TRP A 74 -9.47 -8.03 35.83
CA TRP A 74 -8.36 -8.10 34.88
C TRP A 74 -7.19 -8.89 35.46
N ARG A 75 -6.72 -9.91 34.73
CA ARG A 75 -5.59 -10.76 35.11
C ARG A 75 -4.24 -10.11 34.79
N LEU A 76 -3.62 -9.52 35.80
CA LEU A 76 -2.33 -8.85 35.70
C LEU A 76 -1.15 -9.79 35.90
N SER A 77 -0.20 -9.76 34.97
CA SER A 77 1.07 -10.48 35.07
C SER A 77 2.21 -9.49 35.37
N PRO A 78 3.10 -9.76 36.34
CA PRO A 78 4.18 -8.84 36.66
C PRO A 78 5.21 -8.75 35.54
N LEU A 79 5.73 -7.55 35.29
CA LEU A 79 6.86 -7.34 34.41
C LEU A 79 8.17 -7.67 35.14
N GLN A 80 9.11 -8.30 34.43
CA GLN A 80 10.42 -8.67 34.97
C GLN A 80 11.45 -7.57 34.69
N ALA A 81 12.13 -7.10 35.74
CA ALA A 81 13.25 -6.18 35.58
C ALA A 81 14.42 -6.87 34.87
N SER A 82 14.99 -6.22 33.87
CA SER A 82 16.25 -6.63 33.27
C SER A 82 17.35 -6.65 34.33
N THR A 83 18.11 -7.75 34.37
CA THR A 83 19.32 -7.88 35.20
C THR A 83 20.41 -6.89 34.77
N ARG A 84 20.44 -6.53 33.48
CA ARG A 84 21.31 -5.49 32.95
C ARG A 84 20.66 -4.14 33.21
N ARG A 85 21.18 -3.40 34.20
CA ARG A 85 20.86 -1.99 34.40
C ARG A 85 21.54 -1.15 33.34
N GLY A 86 20.75 -0.45 32.53
CA GLY A 86 21.28 0.57 31.65
C GLY A 86 21.79 1.78 32.44
N PRO A 87 22.72 2.58 31.88
CA PRO A 87 23.28 3.74 32.58
C PRO A 87 22.24 4.82 32.88
N LYS A 88 21.19 4.93 32.06
CA LYS A 88 20.13 5.95 32.21
C LYS A 88 18.76 5.38 32.58
N ASN A 89 18.46 4.18 32.10
CA ASN A 89 17.12 3.60 32.19
C ASN A 89 17.16 2.21 32.83
N GLN A 90 16.15 1.92 33.63
CA GLN A 90 15.79 0.55 33.98
C GLN A 90 14.87 0.01 32.87
N HIS A 91 15.11 -1.24 32.49
CA HIS A 91 14.29 -1.94 31.51
C HIS A 91 13.47 -3.02 32.20
N TRP A 92 12.23 -3.21 31.76
CA TRP A 92 11.37 -4.33 32.12
C TRP A 92 10.88 -5.03 30.87
N ALA A 93 10.65 -6.32 30.96
CA ALA A 93 10.08 -7.09 29.88
C ALA A 93 8.94 -7.96 30.39
N THR A 94 8.05 -8.36 29.49
CA THR A 94 7.16 -9.48 29.76
C THR A 94 8.01 -10.69 30.13
N PRO A 95 7.66 -11.43 31.21
CA PRO A 95 8.27 -12.71 31.50
C PRO A 95 8.14 -13.62 30.26
N GLY A 96 9.04 -14.61 30.15
CA GLY A 96 8.94 -15.64 29.12
C GLY A 96 7.60 -16.39 29.13
N LEU A 97 7.47 -17.42 28.29
CA LEU A 97 6.21 -18.09 27.97
C LEU A 97 5.37 -18.59 29.17
N VAL A 98 5.94 -18.70 30.38
CA VAL A 98 5.21 -19.11 31.59
C VAL A 98 5.46 -18.11 32.71
N ALA A 99 4.46 -17.29 33.02
CA ALA A 99 4.46 -16.49 34.24
C ALA A 99 4.19 -17.41 35.44
N ASP A 100 4.95 -17.27 36.52
CA ASP A 100 4.67 -17.97 37.78
C ASP A 100 3.26 -17.59 38.26
N GLU A 101 2.34 -18.54 38.34
CA GLU A 101 0.96 -18.31 38.76
C GLU A 101 0.86 -17.64 40.13
N LYS A 102 1.83 -17.89 41.02
CA LYS A 102 1.89 -17.24 42.36
C LYS A 102 2.13 -15.73 42.26
N SER A 103 2.69 -15.28 41.14
CA SER A 103 3.01 -13.88 40.88
C SER A 103 1.85 -13.10 40.22
N VAL A 104 0.85 -13.80 39.66
CA VAL A 104 -0.34 -13.21 39.04
C VAL A 104 -1.15 -12.41 40.05
N ARG A 105 -1.73 -11.30 39.60
CA ARG A 105 -2.63 -10.44 40.38
C ARG A 105 -3.91 -10.20 39.59
N PHE A 106 -4.95 -9.75 40.28
CA PHE A 106 -6.23 -9.39 39.66
C PHE A 106 -6.57 -7.95 40.01
N LEU A 107 -6.81 -7.12 38.99
CA LEU A 107 -7.35 -5.77 39.13
C LEU A 107 -8.88 -5.84 39.05
N TYR A 108 -9.53 -5.46 40.13
CA TYR A 108 -10.97 -5.30 40.22
C TYR A 108 -11.31 -3.82 40.03
N ILE A 109 -12.29 -3.53 39.19
CA ILE A 109 -12.81 -2.18 38.95
C ILE A 109 -14.34 -2.22 39.12
N GLY A 110 -14.89 -1.26 39.84
CA GLY A 110 -16.33 -1.04 39.99
C GLY A 110 -16.62 0.24 40.77
N SER A 111 -17.89 0.51 41.05
CA SER A 111 -18.34 1.72 41.76
C SER A 111 -17.78 1.90 43.17
N LYS A 112 -17.56 0.79 43.89
CA LYS A 112 -16.91 0.79 45.21
C LYS A 112 -15.41 1.05 45.12
N GLY A 113 -14.89 1.06 43.90
CA GLY A 113 -13.55 1.46 43.59
C GLY A 113 -12.74 0.41 42.86
N PHE A 114 -11.42 0.54 42.98
CA PHE A 114 -10.48 -0.41 42.39
C PHE A 114 -9.53 -1.01 43.42
N SER A 115 -9.15 -2.27 43.19
CA SER A 115 -8.16 -2.96 44.03
C SER A 115 -7.35 -3.96 43.22
N ILE A 116 -6.11 -4.20 43.64
CA ILE A 116 -5.23 -5.21 43.03
C ILE A 116 -4.96 -6.26 44.10
N THR A 117 -5.39 -7.50 43.90
CA THR A 117 -5.27 -8.58 44.88
C THR A 117 -4.65 -9.84 44.28
N ARG A 118 -4.28 -10.82 45.12
CA ARG A 118 -3.76 -12.12 44.67
C ARG A 118 -4.86 -13.12 44.32
N SER A 119 -6.03 -12.98 44.95
CA SER A 119 -7.13 -13.93 44.76
C SER A 119 -8.01 -13.53 43.59
N ARG A 120 -8.41 -14.51 42.78
CA ARG A 120 -9.47 -14.37 41.76
C ARG A 120 -10.87 -14.37 42.39
N THR A 121 -11.02 -15.02 43.54
CA THR A 121 -12.27 -14.97 44.31
C THR A 121 -12.28 -13.67 45.10
N SER A 122 -12.94 -12.67 44.52
CA SER A 122 -13.39 -11.50 45.28
C SER A 122 -14.15 -12.03 46.49
N THR A 123 -13.78 -11.63 47.70
CA THR A 123 -14.57 -11.85 48.91
C THR A 123 -15.84 -11.01 48.83
N SER A 124 -16.78 -11.41 47.95
CA SER A 124 -18.22 -11.07 47.81
C SER A 124 -18.75 -9.65 48.07
N LYS A 125 -17.93 -8.65 48.39
CA LYS A 125 -18.38 -7.33 48.85
C LYS A 125 -18.12 -6.19 47.86
N THR A 126 -17.33 -6.37 46.81
CA THR A 126 -16.81 -5.25 46.00
C THR A 126 -17.35 -5.11 44.58
N THR A 127 -18.03 -6.10 44.00
CA THR A 127 -18.62 -5.99 42.66
C THR A 127 -20.09 -5.57 42.77
N SER A 128 -20.36 -4.26 42.94
CA SER A 128 -21.64 -3.71 42.47
C SER A 128 -21.58 -3.63 40.94
N CYS A 129 -22.74 -3.70 40.27
CA CYS A 129 -22.86 -3.57 38.83
C CYS A 129 -22.62 -2.14 38.31
N ASP A 130 -22.36 -1.18 39.19
CA ASP A 130 -22.23 0.22 38.79
C ASP A 130 -20.78 0.54 38.36
N SER A 131 -20.63 1.35 37.31
CA SER A 131 -19.34 1.77 36.76
C SER A 131 -18.58 2.70 37.71
N ILE A 132 -17.26 2.75 37.54
CA ILE A 132 -16.42 3.74 38.25
C ILE A 132 -16.60 5.13 37.60
N PRO A 133 -16.59 6.24 38.36
CA PRO A 133 -16.69 7.58 37.77
C PRO A 133 -15.57 7.83 36.74
N ASN A 134 -15.94 8.28 35.54
CA ASN A 134 -15.02 8.66 34.48
C ASN A 134 -14.86 10.18 34.44
N HIS A 135 -13.61 10.65 34.44
CA HIS A 135 -13.25 12.06 34.37
C HIS A 135 -12.40 12.31 33.14
N ARG A 136 -12.75 13.34 32.37
CA ARG A 136 -11.87 13.88 31.32
C ARG A 136 -11.04 15.01 31.92
N PHE A 137 -9.71 14.90 31.90
CA PHE A 137 -8.84 15.93 32.46
C PHE A 137 -8.18 16.77 31.36
N PRO A 138 -8.18 18.12 31.45
CA PRO A 138 -7.40 19.02 30.58
C PRO A 138 -5.89 18.78 30.77
N PRO A 139 -4.99 19.44 30.00
CA PRO A 139 -3.56 19.31 30.27
C PRO A 139 -3.29 19.62 31.75
N LEU A 140 -2.40 18.86 32.38
CA LEU A 140 -2.12 18.88 33.82
C LEU A 140 -1.43 20.19 34.23
N ASN A 141 -2.16 21.31 34.17
CA ASN A 141 -1.69 22.65 34.52
C ASN A 141 -2.69 23.42 35.39
N LYS A 142 -3.76 22.77 35.86
CA LYS A 142 -4.79 23.36 36.73
C LYS A 142 -4.80 22.70 38.10
N LYS A 143 -4.68 23.51 39.15
CA LYS A 143 -4.74 23.14 40.59
C LYS A 143 -6.08 22.57 41.07
N SER A 144 -7.02 22.27 40.18
CA SER A 144 -8.26 21.59 40.56
C SER A 144 -7.92 20.15 40.93
N GLY A 145 -7.99 19.82 42.22
CA GLY A 145 -7.64 18.48 42.71
C GLY A 145 -8.35 17.37 41.93
N LEU A 146 -7.67 16.23 41.73
CA LEU A 146 -8.23 15.08 41.03
C LEU A 146 -9.29 14.37 41.89
N ALA A 147 -10.46 14.14 41.30
CA ALA A 147 -11.51 13.35 41.93
C ALA A 147 -11.16 11.85 41.95
N TYR A 148 -11.84 11.09 42.82
CA TYR A 148 -11.79 9.63 42.78
C TYR A 148 -12.35 9.11 41.46
N GLY A 149 -11.65 8.17 40.81
CA GLY A 149 -12.19 7.49 39.63
C GLY A 149 -11.15 7.20 38.55
N TYR A 150 -11.65 6.95 37.34
CA TYR A 150 -10.89 6.77 36.12
C TYR A 150 -10.71 8.11 35.40
N HIS A 151 -9.51 8.41 34.95
CA HIS A 151 -9.11 9.68 34.35
C HIS A 151 -8.56 9.45 32.95
N GLN A 152 -9.23 10.01 31.95
CA GLN A 152 -8.85 10.00 30.54
C GLN A 152 -8.37 11.40 30.13
N PRO A 153 -7.26 11.55 29.39
CA PRO A 153 -6.84 12.82 28.84
C PRO A 153 -7.95 13.43 27.98
N ALA A 154 -8.12 14.74 28.06
CA ALA A 154 -9.00 15.48 27.17
C ALA A 154 -8.36 15.63 25.77
N LEU A 155 -7.03 15.68 25.67
CA LEU A 155 -6.30 15.65 24.39
C LEU A 155 -5.41 14.41 24.28
N THR A 156 -5.33 13.85 23.07
CA THR A 156 -4.58 12.62 22.74
C THR A 156 -3.04 12.75 22.86
N THR A 157 -2.50 13.94 23.10
CA THR A 157 -1.05 14.19 23.13
C THR A 157 -0.49 14.53 24.51
N GLN A 158 -1.31 14.45 25.57
CA GLN A 158 -1.01 15.13 26.83
C GLN A 158 -0.22 14.35 27.87
N ALA A 159 -0.13 13.02 27.78
CA ALA A 159 0.43 12.23 28.88
C ALA A 159 1.42 11.15 28.44
N SER A 160 2.17 10.68 29.43
CA SER A 160 3.17 9.60 29.31
C SER A 160 2.54 8.20 29.40
N PHE A 161 1.22 8.18 29.52
CA PHE A 161 0.29 7.07 29.71
C PHE A 161 -1.04 7.50 29.08
N ASP A 162 -1.89 6.56 28.71
CA ASP A 162 -3.14 6.86 27.99
C ASP A 162 -4.30 7.16 28.95
N SER A 163 -4.24 6.66 30.18
CA SER A 163 -5.20 6.96 31.25
C SER A 163 -4.69 6.53 32.62
N PHE A 164 -5.42 6.86 33.69
CA PHE A 164 -5.13 6.34 35.02
C PHE A 164 -6.35 6.23 35.94
N LEU A 165 -6.28 5.34 36.92
CA LEU A 165 -7.18 5.35 38.09
C LEU A 165 -6.55 6.13 39.24
N TYR A 166 -7.33 6.90 39.98
CA TYR A 166 -6.84 7.68 41.12
C TYR A 166 -7.65 7.47 42.40
N ASP A 167 -6.93 7.27 43.51
CA ASP A 167 -7.45 7.24 44.88
C ASP A 167 -6.80 8.35 45.71
N PRO A 168 -7.50 9.48 45.98
CA PRO A 168 -6.95 10.61 46.71
C PRO A 168 -6.69 10.30 48.19
N LYS A 169 -7.43 9.35 48.79
CA LYS A 169 -7.22 8.97 50.20
C LYS A 169 -5.88 8.26 50.38
N LYS A 170 -5.50 7.45 49.39
CA LYS A 170 -4.22 6.71 49.39
C LYS A 170 -3.11 7.42 48.64
N LYS A 171 -3.39 8.57 48.00
CA LYS A 171 -2.47 9.28 47.09
C LYS A 171 -1.84 8.33 46.07
N ARG A 172 -2.65 7.41 45.52
CA ARG A 172 -2.20 6.32 44.64
C ARG A 172 -2.82 6.44 43.26
N ALA A 173 -2.00 6.29 42.22
CA ALA A 173 -2.44 6.18 40.84
C ALA A 173 -2.12 4.80 40.22
N VAL A 174 -3.01 4.31 39.36
CA VAL A 174 -2.75 3.16 38.48
C VAL A 174 -2.74 3.66 37.04
N LEU A 175 -1.56 3.71 36.44
CA LEU A 175 -1.33 4.23 35.09
C LEU A 175 -1.55 3.12 34.07
N PHE A 176 -2.22 3.42 32.97
CA PHE A 176 -2.44 2.50 31.86
C PHE A 176 -1.77 2.99 30.59
N GLN A 177 -1.17 2.07 29.86
CA GLN A 177 -0.64 2.30 28.52
C GLN A 177 -1.10 1.18 27.59
N ALA A 178 -2.02 1.49 26.68
CA ALA A 178 -2.36 0.65 25.56
C ALA A 178 -1.24 0.76 24.50
N THR A 179 -0.67 -0.38 24.11
CA THR A 179 0.33 -0.38 23.05
C THR A 179 0.32 -1.68 22.26
N VAL A 180 0.42 -1.53 20.95
CA VAL A 180 0.70 -2.63 20.02
C VAL A 180 2.22 -2.76 19.77
N GLY A 181 3.03 -1.82 20.27
CA GLY A 181 4.49 -1.79 20.16
C GLY A 181 5.17 -2.84 21.03
N SER A 182 6.24 -3.46 20.52
CA SER A 182 7.09 -4.36 21.32
C SER A 182 8.03 -3.61 22.26
N THR A 183 8.18 -2.30 22.06
CA THR A 183 9.02 -1.42 22.89
C THR A 183 8.26 -0.15 23.22
N HIS A 184 8.28 0.25 24.48
CA HIS A 184 7.67 1.50 24.93
C HIS A 184 8.55 2.20 25.97
N SER A 185 8.57 3.53 25.96
CA SER A 185 9.28 4.32 26.97
C SER A 185 8.29 5.02 27.88
N VAL A 186 8.43 4.82 29.19
CA VAL A 186 7.71 5.64 30.18
C VAL A 186 8.42 6.98 30.29
N LYS A 187 7.70 8.06 30.00
CA LYS A 187 8.25 9.42 30.09
C LYS A 187 8.06 9.97 31.51
N GLU A 188 9.02 10.77 31.96
CA GLU A 188 9.06 11.38 33.31
C GLU A 188 7.98 12.41 33.52
N LEU A 189 7.73 13.21 32.49
CA LEU A 189 6.89 14.39 32.56
C LEU A 189 5.52 14.11 33.19
N GLY A 190 4.78 13.12 32.70
CA GLY A 190 3.41 12.85 33.18
C GLY A 190 3.37 12.31 34.62
N ILE A 191 4.42 11.64 35.09
CA ILE A 191 4.50 11.13 36.46
C ILE A 191 4.88 12.27 37.41
N THR A 192 5.85 13.10 37.02
CA THR A 192 6.25 14.30 37.77
C THR A 192 5.09 15.28 37.90
N GLU A 193 4.30 15.48 36.86
CA GLU A 193 3.08 16.30 36.91
C GLU A 193 2.06 15.73 37.91
N LEU A 194 1.81 14.42 37.90
CA LEU A 194 0.90 13.78 38.87
C LEU A 194 1.40 13.92 40.33
N THR A 195 2.71 13.82 40.55
CA THR A 195 3.29 14.00 41.88
C THR A 195 3.26 15.46 42.34
N ALA A 196 3.69 16.40 41.48
CA ALA A 196 3.82 17.81 41.83
C ALA A 196 2.46 18.50 41.99
N GLU A 197 1.54 18.27 41.06
CA GLU A 197 0.26 19.00 41.00
C GLU A 197 -0.82 18.34 41.86
N PHE A 198 -0.80 17.00 41.99
CA PHE A 198 -1.88 16.25 42.65
C PHE A 198 -1.43 15.45 43.87
N GLY A 199 -0.14 15.52 44.22
CA GLY A 199 0.39 14.87 45.41
C GLY A 199 0.35 13.35 45.34
N VAL A 200 0.35 12.75 44.15
CA VAL A 200 0.44 11.28 43.98
C VAL A 200 1.81 10.81 44.44
N THR A 201 1.85 9.91 45.42
CA THR A 201 3.08 9.39 46.01
C THR A 201 3.39 7.95 45.60
N VAL A 202 2.40 7.20 45.12
CA VAL A 202 2.55 5.79 44.76
C VAL A 202 1.92 5.51 43.39
N PHE A 203 2.70 4.88 42.50
CA PHE A 203 2.25 4.51 41.18
C PHE A 203 2.28 3.00 40.96
N THR A 204 1.25 2.47 40.33
CA THR A 204 1.25 1.15 39.68
C THR A 204 1.16 1.36 38.18
N TYR A 205 2.03 0.73 37.40
CA TYR A 205 1.99 0.82 35.94
C TYR A 205 1.44 -0.48 35.33
N ILE A 206 0.49 -0.36 34.41
CA ILE A 206 -0.12 -1.49 33.70
C ILE A 206 -0.02 -1.23 32.19
N ALA A 207 0.77 -2.04 31.50
CA ALA A 207 0.76 -2.06 30.04
C ALA A 207 -0.33 -3.00 29.52
N VAL A 208 -1.10 -2.55 28.53
CA VAL A 208 -2.14 -3.33 27.86
C VAL A 208 -1.68 -3.62 26.45
N THR A 209 -1.54 -4.89 26.10
CA THR A 209 -1.00 -5.31 24.81
C THR A 209 -1.85 -6.40 24.16
N PRO A 210 -1.82 -6.51 22.81
CA PRO A 210 -2.33 -7.68 22.12
C PRO A 210 -1.65 -8.99 22.61
N PRO A 211 -2.30 -10.16 22.47
CA PRO A 211 -1.80 -11.44 22.98
C PRO A 211 -0.38 -11.82 22.52
N SER A 212 -0.01 -11.44 21.29
CA SER A 212 1.24 -11.82 20.63
C SER A 212 2.41 -10.86 20.87
N VAL A 213 2.16 -9.72 21.50
CA VAL A 213 3.19 -8.70 21.67
C VAL A 213 4.02 -9.01 22.91
N THR A 214 5.31 -9.32 22.70
CA THR A 214 6.31 -9.29 23.76
C THR A 214 6.70 -7.84 24.00
N LEU A 215 6.38 -7.31 25.18
CA LEU A 215 6.62 -5.92 25.52
C LEU A 215 7.91 -5.75 26.29
N LYS A 216 8.70 -4.77 25.88
CA LYS A 216 9.84 -4.21 26.60
C LYS A 216 9.56 -2.76 26.96
N ILE A 217 9.66 -2.43 28.22
CA ILE A 217 9.44 -1.08 28.73
C ILE A 217 10.77 -0.53 29.23
N SER A 218 11.06 0.73 28.95
CA SER A 218 12.19 1.45 29.54
C SER A 218 11.73 2.70 30.25
N GLY A 219 12.35 3.04 31.37
CA GLY A 219 12.06 4.27 32.10
C GLY A 219 13.29 4.78 32.85
N PRO A 220 13.46 6.11 32.97
CA PRO A 220 14.48 6.71 33.83
C PRO A 220 14.49 6.13 35.25
N HIS A 221 15.68 5.96 35.83
CA HIS A 221 15.85 5.45 37.21
C HIS A 221 15.11 6.28 38.27
N ALA A 222 14.95 7.59 38.03
CA ALA A 222 14.23 8.49 38.93
C ALA A 222 12.74 8.09 39.06
N ILE A 223 12.11 7.78 37.93
CA ILE A 223 10.71 7.33 37.87
C ILE A 223 10.55 5.91 38.39
N ASP A 224 11.50 5.02 38.11
CA ASP A 224 11.41 3.61 38.50
C ASP A 224 11.14 3.44 40.00
N ARG A 225 11.74 4.31 40.82
CA ARG A 225 11.55 4.35 42.28
C ARG A 225 10.13 4.72 42.70
N LEU A 226 9.40 5.47 41.87
CA LEU A 226 8.01 5.87 42.10
C LEU A 226 7.01 4.80 41.65
N LEU A 227 7.38 4.00 40.65
CA LEU A 227 6.59 2.88 40.15
C LEU A 227 6.73 1.68 41.08
N GLU A 228 5.97 1.61 42.17
CA GLU A 228 6.04 0.50 43.13
C GLU A 228 5.88 -0.87 42.45
N LYS A 229 4.94 -0.96 41.50
CA LYS A 229 4.57 -2.19 40.81
C LYS A 229 4.41 -1.96 39.31
N LYS A 230 4.88 -2.92 38.52
CA LYS A 230 4.76 -2.92 37.06
C LYS A 230 4.12 -4.23 36.61
N TYR A 231 3.00 -4.13 35.93
CA TYR A 231 2.27 -5.25 35.37
C TYR A 231 2.11 -5.07 33.87
N TYR A 232 1.83 -6.17 33.20
CA TYR A 232 1.22 -6.16 31.90
C TYR A 232 -0.06 -6.99 31.96
N GLN A 233 -1.05 -6.52 31.22
CA GLN A 233 -2.24 -7.26 30.87
C GLN A 233 -2.10 -7.60 29.39
N ARG A 234 -1.87 -8.87 29.09
CA ARG A 234 -2.26 -9.36 27.77
C ARG A 234 -3.77 -9.27 27.76
N THR A 235 -4.34 -8.59 26.77
CA THR A 235 -5.78 -8.68 26.56
C THR A 235 -6.05 -10.13 26.17
N GLU A 236 -6.41 -10.96 27.16
CA GLU A 236 -7.07 -12.25 26.98
C GLU A 236 -8.52 -12.04 26.51
N ILE A 237 -8.93 -10.80 26.16
CA ILE A 237 -10.02 -10.57 25.20
C ILE A 237 -9.64 -11.44 24.02
N THR A 238 -10.27 -12.61 23.97
CA THR A 238 -9.84 -13.67 23.09
C THR A 238 -10.02 -13.13 21.70
N SER A 239 -8.92 -13.06 20.96
CA SER A 239 -9.01 -13.19 19.53
C SER A 239 -9.91 -14.40 19.22
N GLN A 240 -9.98 -15.45 20.03
CA GLN A 240 -10.95 -16.55 19.93
C GLN A 240 -12.47 -16.27 20.15
N GLU A 241 -12.96 -15.10 20.59
CA GLU A 241 -14.40 -14.77 20.38
C GLU A 241 -14.63 -14.22 18.94
N LEU A 242 -13.54 -14.11 18.18
CA LEU A 242 -13.40 -13.24 17.02
C LEU A 242 -12.49 -13.94 15.92
N ILE A 243 -11.85 -15.08 16.25
CA ILE A 243 -10.85 -15.90 15.51
C ILE A 243 -11.08 -17.42 15.71
N LEU A 244 -11.85 -17.88 16.71
CA LEU A 244 -12.17 -19.32 16.85
C LEU A 244 -13.04 -19.84 15.69
N VAL A 245 -13.59 -18.93 14.88
CA VAL A 245 -14.26 -19.18 13.58
C VAL A 245 -13.28 -19.29 12.40
N ILE A 246 -12.05 -18.77 12.51
CA ILE A 246 -11.18 -18.54 11.34
C ILE A 246 -10.10 -19.61 11.15
N CYS A 247 -9.56 -20.24 12.21
CA CYS A 247 -8.28 -20.94 12.04
C CYS A 247 -8.25 -22.45 12.34
N MET A 248 -9.33 -23.09 12.78
CA MET A 248 -9.28 -24.53 13.10
C MET A 248 -9.50 -25.49 11.93
N GLN A 249 -9.73 -25.01 10.71
CA GLN A 249 -9.85 -25.87 9.52
C GLN A 249 -8.71 -25.75 8.50
N LEU A 250 -7.71 -24.88 8.72
CA LEU A 250 -6.64 -24.64 7.75
C LEU A 250 -5.24 -25.03 8.25
N MET A 251 -5.15 -25.91 9.25
CA MET A 251 -3.89 -26.61 9.50
C MET A 251 -3.82 -27.87 8.64
N GLY A 252 -2.79 -27.92 7.80
CA GLY A 252 -2.16 -29.18 7.41
C GLY A 252 -1.05 -28.97 6.39
N GLN A 253 0.21 -29.04 6.81
CA GLN A 253 1.22 -30.02 6.33
C GLN A 253 2.67 -29.60 6.67
N ASN A 254 3.51 -30.63 6.76
CA ASN A 254 4.79 -30.73 7.46
C ASN A 254 6.04 -30.43 6.60
N TYR A 255 7.15 -30.24 7.32
CA TYR A 255 8.54 -30.11 6.85
C TYR A 255 9.07 -31.32 6.07
N PHE A 256 9.81 -31.06 4.98
CA PHE A 256 10.74 -31.98 4.31
C PHE A 256 12.04 -31.22 3.94
N ASP A 257 13.20 -31.87 3.99
CA ASP A 257 14.53 -31.32 3.65
C ASP A 257 14.80 -31.48 2.12
N PRO A 258 14.90 -30.38 1.33
CA PRO A 258 14.84 -30.43 -0.14
C PRO A 258 16.20 -30.38 -0.87
N ARG A 259 17.32 -30.44 -0.15
CA ARG A 259 18.65 -30.12 -0.70
C ARG A 259 19.08 -30.86 -1.99
N PRO A 260 18.70 -32.13 -2.27
CA PRO A 260 19.08 -32.79 -3.52
C PRO A 260 18.25 -32.36 -4.75
N LEU A 261 17.04 -31.81 -4.55
CA LEU A 261 16.18 -31.36 -5.65
C LEU A 261 16.58 -29.96 -6.13
N GLU A 262 17.03 -29.11 -5.20
CA GLU A 262 17.38 -27.71 -5.48
C GLU A 262 18.52 -27.60 -6.51
N GLU A 263 19.56 -28.44 -6.42
CA GLU A 263 20.70 -28.42 -7.35
C GLU A 263 20.31 -28.84 -8.79
N ALA A 264 19.45 -29.85 -8.92
CA ALA A 264 18.97 -30.31 -10.23
C ALA A 264 18.05 -29.27 -10.89
N GLU A 265 17.19 -28.62 -10.10
CA GLU A 265 16.34 -27.53 -10.58
C GLU A 265 17.16 -26.29 -10.98
N THR A 266 18.16 -25.90 -10.19
CA THR A 266 19.06 -24.79 -10.55
C THR A 266 19.77 -25.06 -11.87
N HIS A 267 20.24 -26.28 -12.12
CA HIS A 267 20.91 -26.62 -13.38
C HIS A 267 19.96 -26.56 -14.59
N MET A 268 18.75 -27.13 -14.48
CA MET A 268 17.76 -27.09 -15.55
C MET A 268 17.32 -25.65 -15.87
N ARG A 269 17.16 -24.81 -14.84
CA ARG A 269 16.83 -23.40 -15.04
C ARG A 269 17.94 -22.68 -15.79
N LEU A 270 19.20 -22.79 -15.35
CA LEU A 270 20.34 -22.13 -16.00
C LEU A 270 20.49 -22.51 -17.48
N GLN A 271 20.17 -23.75 -17.85
CA GLN A 271 20.12 -24.15 -19.26
C GLN A 271 19.06 -23.38 -20.07
N HIS A 272 17.89 -23.11 -19.50
CA HIS A 272 16.88 -22.27 -20.15
C HIS A 272 17.37 -20.82 -20.31
N GLU A 273 18.00 -20.25 -19.28
CA GLU A 273 18.58 -18.91 -19.41
C GLU A 273 19.70 -18.86 -20.45
N GLN A 274 20.51 -19.93 -20.55
CA GLN A 274 21.54 -20.07 -21.58
C GLN A 274 20.92 -20.07 -22.98
N GLN A 275 19.76 -20.70 -23.16
CA GLN A 275 19.04 -20.70 -24.42
C GLN A 275 18.46 -19.32 -24.75
N ILE A 276 17.88 -18.59 -23.78
CA ILE A 276 17.46 -17.18 -23.96
C ILE A 276 18.63 -16.37 -24.46
N TRP A 277 19.74 -16.43 -23.71
CA TRP A 277 20.92 -15.67 -24.00
C TRP A 277 21.45 -15.99 -25.39
N ALA A 278 21.65 -17.26 -25.73
CA ALA A 278 22.17 -17.66 -27.03
C ALA A 278 21.25 -17.21 -28.19
N THR A 279 19.94 -17.32 -28.00
CA THR A 279 18.93 -16.94 -29.01
C THR A 279 18.98 -15.44 -29.30
N PHE A 280 19.01 -14.60 -28.26
CA PHE A 280 18.93 -13.15 -28.44
C PHE A 280 20.30 -12.50 -28.63
N TRP A 281 21.37 -13.00 -28.00
CA TRP A 281 22.70 -12.39 -28.05
C TRP A 281 23.40 -12.60 -29.40
N HIS A 282 23.20 -13.78 -30.01
CA HIS A 282 23.78 -14.14 -31.30
C HIS A 282 22.88 -13.80 -32.49
N ALA A 283 21.66 -13.33 -32.22
CA ALA A 283 20.77 -12.75 -33.23
C ALA A 283 21.52 -11.74 -34.12
N PRO A 284 21.42 -11.83 -35.47
CA PRO A 284 21.99 -10.82 -36.35
C PRO A 284 21.40 -9.43 -36.05
N ALA A 285 22.27 -8.44 -35.90
CA ALA A 285 21.86 -7.05 -35.75
C ALA A 285 21.30 -6.54 -37.10
N GLY A 286 19.98 -6.51 -37.24
CA GLY A 286 19.31 -5.95 -38.42
C GLY A 286 17.84 -6.36 -38.57
N ASP A 287 17.18 -5.72 -39.51
CA ASP A 287 15.72 -5.74 -39.73
C ASP A 287 15.11 -7.10 -40.12
N GLY A 288 15.94 -8.13 -40.30
CA GLY A 288 15.54 -9.46 -40.75
C GLY A 288 15.33 -10.47 -39.63
N HIS A 289 15.46 -10.07 -38.37
CA HIS A 289 15.33 -11.03 -37.28
C HIS A 289 13.87 -11.47 -37.11
N PRO A 290 13.54 -12.78 -37.14
CA PRO A 290 12.17 -13.29 -37.04
C PRO A 290 11.46 -13.03 -35.70
N LEU A 291 12.10 -12.29 -34.78
CA LEU A 291 11.57 -12.01 -33.45
C LEU A 291 10.57 -10.87 -33.47
N PHE A 292 10.85 -9.81 -34.23
CA PHE A 292 9.94 -8.69 -34.40
C PHE A 292 9.16 -8.93 -35.68
N GLN A 293 7.91 -9.32 -35.53
CA GLN A 293 7.05 -9.60 -36.66
C GLN A 293 5.98 -8.54 -36.79
N HIS A 294 5.81 -8.09 -38.03
CA HIS A 294 4.67 -7.28 -38.41
C HIS A 294 3.47 -8.22 -38.58
N HIS A 295 2.41 -8.00 -37.81
CA HIS A 295 1.18 -8.77 -37.92
C HIS A 295 0.07 -7.89 -38.50
N ILE A 296 -0.53 -8.37 -39.60
CA ILE A 296 -1.68 -7.71 -40.23
C ILE A 296 -2.92 -8.07 -39.43
N ILE A 297 -3.62 -7.05 -38.95
CA ILE A 297 -4.83 -7.23 -38.15
C ILE A 297 -6.01 -7.32 -39.09
N THR A 298 -6.70 -8.45 -39.06
CA THR A 298 -7.99 -8.62 -39.76
C THR A 298 -9.09 -8.48 -38.72
N LEU A 299 -9.81 -7.35 -38.74
CA LEU A 299 -10.94 -7.12 -37.84
C LEU A 299 -12.15 -7.95 -38.28
N GLU A 300 -12.86 -8.55 -37.32
CA GLU A 300 -14.15 -9.18 -37.57
C GLU A 300 -15.16 -8.13 -38.07
N THR A 301 -16.02 -8.53 -39.01
CA THR A 301 -16.99 -7.62 -39.65
C THR A 301 -17.91 -6.94 -38.63
N THR A 302 -18.28 -7.67 -37.57
CA THR A 302 -19.10 -7.18 -36.45
C THR A 302 -18.43 -6.09 -35.62
N LEU A 303 -17.09 -6.04 -35.58
CA LEU A 303 -16.34 -5.01 -34.88
C LEU A 303 -16.06 -3.79 -35.77
N ALA A 304 -16.04 -3.99 -37.09
CA ALA A 304 -15.90 -2.89 -38.05
C ALA A 304 -17.08 -1.91 -37.91
N ASP A 305 -18.28 -2.41 -37.62
CA ASP A 305 -19.48 -1.60 -37.41
C ASP A 305 -19.43 -0.73 -36.14
N ALA A 306 -18.57 -1.07 -35.17
CA ALA A 306 -18.39 -0.31 -33.94
C ALA A 306 -17.52 0.95 -34.11
N ASN A 307 -17.08 1.28 -35.34
CA ASN A 307 -16.13 2.37 -35.64
C ASN A 307 -14.87 2.30 -34.77
N LEU A 308 -14.35 1.09 -34.56
CA LEU A 308 -13.16 0.88 -33.75
C LEU A 308 -11.92 1.35 -34.53
N ASP A 309 -11.26 2.39 -34.03
CA ASP A 309 -9.99 2.87 -34.60
C ASP A 309 -8.84 1.94 -34.17
N ALA A 310 -8.83 0.73 -34.72
CA ALA A 310 -7.73 -0.21 -34.56
C ALA A 310 -6.76 -0.09 -35.75
N PRO A 311 -5.44 -0.07 -35.49
CA PRO A 311 -4.47 -0.07 -36.57
C PRO A 311 -4.62 -1.34 -37.42
N SER A 312 -4.41 -1.23 -38.73
CA SER A 312 -4.43 -2.38 -39.66
C SER A 312 -3.28 -3.38 -39.43
N LYS A 313 -2.38 -3.05 -38.51
CA LYS A 313 -1.01 -3.51 -38.47
C LYS A 313 -0.44 -3.31 -37.06
N CYS A 314 0.15 -4.34 -36.46
CA CYS A 314 0.83 -4.23 -35.16
C CYS A 314 2.17 -4.96 -35.12
N TRP A 315 3.00 -4.62 -34.14
CA TRP A 315 4.27 -5.30 -33.89
C TRP A 315 4.11 -6.34 -32.80
N LEU A 316 4.58 -7.55 -33.09
CA LEU A 316 4.66 -8.65 -32.14
C LEU A 316 6.11 -9.03 -31.91
N LEU A 317 6.49 -9.16 -30.64
CA LEU A 317 7.72 -9.82 -30.24
C LEU A 317 7.41 -11.29 -29.97
N ARG A 318 7.74 -12.17 -30.92
CA ARG A 318 7.55 -13.61 -30.72
C ARG A 318 8.49 -14.13 -29.64
N ILE A 319 7.91 -14.91 -28.74
CA ILE A 319 8.64 -15.64 -27.71
C ILE A 319 8.85 -17.07 -28.21
N PRO A 320 10.10 -17.51 -28.47
CA PRO A 320 10.38 -18.91 -28.78
C PRO A 320 9.84 -19.82 -27.68
N GLU A 321 9.30 -20.98 -28.06
CA GLU A 321 8.56 -21.88 -27.17
C GLU A 321 9.37 -22.29 -25.93
N GLY A 322 10.67 -22.56 -26.09
CA GLY A 322 11.57 -22.87 -24.98
C GLY A 322 11.77 -21.75 -23.96
N LEU A 323 11.35 -20.52 -24.26
CA LEU A 323 11.51 -19.37 -23.37
C LEU A 323 10.26 -19.07 -22.54
N ARG A 324 9.12 -19.72 -22.83
CA ARG A 324 7.84 -19.47 -22.14
C ARG A 324 7.96 -19.66 -20.63
N GLY A 325 8.72 -20.67 -20.17
CA GLY A 325 8.87 -20.98 -18.75
C GLY A 325 9.54 -19.87 -17.92
N ILE A 326 10.31 -18.97 -18.53
CA ILE A 326 10.97 -17.86 -17.82
C ILE A 326 9.99 -16.71 -17.54
N PHE A 327 8.91 -16.63 -18.32
CA PHE A 327 7.85 -15.65 -18.14
C PHE A 327 6.81 -16.09 -17.08
N GLY A 328 7.03 -17.25 -16.44
CA GLY A 328 6.08 -17.89 -15.52
C GLY A 328 4.91 -18.50 -16.29
N ASP A 329 3.79 -18.73 -15.61
CA ASP A 329 2.55 -19.30 -16.20
C ASP A 329 1.86 -18.37 -17.24
N THR A 330 2.55 -17.34 -17.73
CA THR A 330 2.00 -16.49 -18.78
C THR A 330 2.10 -17.22 -20.11
N CYS A 331 0.99 -17.85 -20.51
CA CYS A 331 0.84 -18.67 -21.74
C CYS A 331 0.95 -17.88 -23.06
N THR A 332 1.61 -16.71 -23.10
CA THR A 332 1.64 -15.87 -24.31
C THR A 332 2.78 -16.28 -25.23
N SER A 333 2.47 -16.61 -26.49
CA SER A 333 3.46 -16.94 -27.53
C SER A 333 4.19 -15.72 -28.10
N ALA A 334 3.69 -14.52 -27.80
CA ALA A 334 4.27 -13.25 -28.23
C ALA A 334 3.89 -12.12 -27.28
N ILE A 335 4.59 -10.99 -27.37
CA ILE A 335 4.29 -9.74 -26.66
C ILE A 335 3.85 -8.70 -27.70
N LEU A 336 2.70 -8.06 -27.47
CA LEU A 336 2.25 -6.92 -28.28
C LEU A 336 3.10 -5.68 -27.93
N PHE A 337 3.72 -5.09 -28.94
CA PHE A 337 4.42 -3.80 -28.80
C PHE A 337 3.40 -2.67 -28.79
N ARG A 338 3.08 -2.18 -27.60
CA ARG A 338 2.16 -1.07 -27.37
C ARG A 338 2.86 0.27 -27.58
N GLU A 339 2.12 1.31 -27.96
CA GLU A 339 2.67 2.67 -28.00
C GLU A 339 3.17 3.09 -26.61
N ASP A 340 2.43 2.70 -25.56
CA ASP A 340 2.79 2.96 -24.17
C ASP A 340 4.11 2.28 -23.75
N TYR A 341 4.46 1.14 -24.37
CA TYR A 341 5.75 0.49 -24.16
C TYR A 341 6.90 1.30 -24.78
N LEU A 342 6.65 1.91 -25.94
CA LEU A 342 7.60 2.81 -26.59
C LEU A 342 7.77 4.10 -25.79
N GLU A 343 6.68 4.68 -25.28
CA GLU A 343 6.75 5.84 -24.40
C GLU A 343 7.48 5.56 -23.08
N ALA A 344 7.24 4.40 -22.46
CA ALA A 344 8.00 3.97 -21.29
C ALA A 344 9.50 3.81 -21.60
N LEU A 345 9.84 3.32 -22.79
CA LEU A 345 11.22 3.19 -23.25
C LEU A 345 11.85 4.55 -23.55
N ARG A 346 11.12 5.49 -24.16
CA ARG A 346 11.53 6.91 -24.32
C ARG A 346 11.82 7.53 -22.96
N ALA A 347 10.94 7.31 -21.97
CA ALA A 347 11.14 7.78 -20.61
C ALA A 347 12.37 7.17 -19.94
N ALA A 348 12.66 5.88 -20.19
CA ALA A 348 13.89 5.23 -19.72
C ALA A 348 15.14 5.91 -20.29
N PHE A 349 15.17 6.18 -21.60
CA PHE A 349 16.30 6.86 -22.24
C PHE A 349 16.49 8.30 -21.74
N ARG A 350 15.40 9.06 -21.58
CA ARG A 350 15.44 10.40 -20.97
C ARG A 350 16.02 10.36 -19.55
N ALA A 351 15.65 9.35 -18.76
CA ALA A 351 16.13 9.19 -17.38
C ALA A 351 17.64 8.87 -17.30
N VAL A 352 18.23 8.28 -18.35
CA VAL A 352 19.68 8.01 -18.45
C VAL A 352 20.45 9.24 -18.97
N SER A 353 19.77 10.38 -19.18
CA SER A 353 20.37 11.61 -19.72
C SER A 353 21.05 11.40 -21.07
N TRP A 354 20.42 10.61 -21.95
CA TRP A 354 20.72 10.69 -23.37
C TRP A 354 20.24 12.07 -23.82
N ASP A 355 21.17 12.89 -24.30
CA ASP A 355 20.93 14.28 -24.72
C ASP A 355 19.63 14.37 -25.54
N ASP A 356 18.79 15.39 -25.33
CA ASP A 356 17.51 15.56 -26.07
C ASP A 356 17.73 15.59 -27.59
N ALA A 357 18.96 15.82 -28.06
CA ALA A 357 19.34 15.64 -29.47
C ALA A 357 19.21 14.19 -29.99
N TYR A 358 18.99 13.20 -29.11
CA TYR A 358 18.82 11.78 -29.42
C TYR A 358 17.35 11.38 -29.63
N VAL A 359 16.42 12.27 -29.98
CA VAL A 359 15.07 11.84 -30.38
C VAL A 359 15.03 11.17 -31.77
N GLY A 360 15.92 10.20 -32.02
CA GLY A 360 15.68 9.13 -32.99
C GLY A 360 14.50 8.23 -32.61
N VAL A 361 13.93 8.40 -31.40
CA VAL A 361 12.66 7.79 -30.99
C VAL A 361 11.44 8.67 -31.33
N GLU A 362 11.62 9.95 -31.68
CA GLU A 362 10.58 10.78 -32.33
C GLU A 362 10.38 10.33 -33.78
N HIS A 363 11.40 9.68 -34.37
CA HIS A 363 11.34 9.01 -35.67
C HIS A 363 11.26 7.48 -35.58
N VAL A 364 10.96 6.90 -34.41
CA VAL A 364 10.12 5.70 -34.44
C VAL A 364 8.79 6.27 -34.90
N ASP A 365 8.61 6.37 -36.22
CA ASP A 365 7.44 6.99 -36.83
C ASP A 365 6.25 6.51 -36.02
N SER A 366 5.49 7.46 -35.45
CA SER A 366 4.22 7.16 -34.79
C SER A 366 3.31 6.32 -35.70
N ASP A 367 3.61 6.31 -36.99
CA ASP A 367 3.18 5.30 -37.94
C ASP A 367 3.91 3.94 -37.74
N LEU A 368 3.55 3.25 -36.65
CA LEU A 368 3.83 1.81 -36.42
C LEU A 368 3.41 0.91 -37.61
N SER A 369 2.63 1.46 -38.55
CA SER A 369 2.06 0.75 -39.68
C SER A 369 3.03 0.51 -40.85
N ASN A 370 4.09 1.32 -41.02
CA ASN A 370 4.92 1.28 -42.24
C ASN A 370 6.44 1.29 -42.04
N SER A 371 6.95 1.64 -40.86
CA SER A 371 8.41 1.68 -40.61
C SER A 371 8.92 0.37 -40.01
N LYS A 372 10.17 0.01 -40.32
CA LYS A 372 10.85 -1.16 -39.73
C LYS A 372 11.13 -0.90 -38.26
N PHE A 373 10.84 -1.88 -37.39
CA PHE A 373 11.17 -1.77 -35.97
C PHE A 373 12.69 -1.73 -35.76
N ASN A 374 13.20 -0.56 -35.39
CA ASN A 374 14.61 -0.37 -35.08
C ASN A 374 14.83 -0.54 -33.59
N ASN A 375 15.55 -1.59 -33.18
CA ASN A 375 15.92 -1.78 -31.78
C ASN A 375 16.78 -0.59 -31.31
N PRO A 376 16.29 0.23 -30.35
CA PRO A 376 16.94 1.49 -29.99
C PRO A 376 18.29 1.30 -29.29
N PHE A 377 18.59 0.11 -28.78
CA PHE A 377 19.87 -0.20 -28.14
C PHE A 377 21.01 -0.51 -29.13
N LEU A 378 20.71 -0.79 -30.40
CA LEU A 378 21.75 -1.11 -31.41
C LEU A 378 22.61 0.10 -31.79
N ARG A 379 22.06 1.31 -31.65
CA ARG A 379 22.81 2.55 -31.87
C ARG A 379 23.70 2.81 -30.66
N ARG A 380 24.87 2.15 -30.62
CA ARG A 380 25.93 2.40 -29.63
C ARG A 380 26.41 3.85 -29.73
N GLN A 381 25.82 4.74 -28.95
CA GLN A 381 26.48 5.98 -28.56
C GLN A 381 26.96 5.84 -27.12
N GLN A 382 28.15 6.37 -26.87
CA GLN A 382 28.71 6.43 -25.53
C GLN A 382 27.77 7.26 -24.66
N VAL A 383 27.09 6.61 -23.73
CA VAL A 383 26.35 7.30 -22.67
C VAL A 383 27.36 8.23 -21.97
N SER A 384 26.99 9.49 -21.77
CA SER A 384 27.83 10.44 -21.03
C SER A 384 28.25 9.79 -19.71
N ARG A 385 29.56 9.77 -19.42
CA ARG A 385 30.13 9.06 -18.26
C ARG A 385 29.67 9.61 -16.90
N ASP A 386 28.96 10.74 -16.89
CA ASP A 386 28.67 11.52 -15.69
C ASP A 386 27.22 11.42 -15.17
N TRP A 387 26.41 10.47 -15.67
CA TRP A 387 25.05 10.34 -15.15
C TRP A 387 25.07 9.86 -13.68
N LYS A 388 24.40 10.62 -12.81
CA LYS A 388 24.16 10.24 -11.41
C LYS A 388 23.18 9.07 -11.44
N SER A 389 23.34 8.07 -10.56
CA SER A 389 22.48 6.89 -10.50
C SER A 389 20.99 7.26 -10.56
N SER A 390 20.42 7.19 -11.77
CA SER A 390 19.01 7.40 -12.10
C SER A 390 18.24 6.10 -11.95
N CYS A 391 16.95 6.23 -11.69
CA CYS A 391 16.02 5.11 -11.66
C CYS A 391 14.77 5.45 -12.47
N LEU A 392 14.27 4.51 -13.26
CA LEU A 392 12.91 4.55 -13.80
C LEU A 392 12.02 3.59 -13.01
N VAL A 393 10.89 4.10 -12.56
CA VAL A 393 9.88 3.35 -11.82
C VAL A 393 8.66 3.21 -12.70
N LEU A 394 8.40 2.00 -13.14
CA LEU A 394 7.24 1.64 -13.94
C LEU A 394 6.09 1.17 -13.03
N THR A 395 4.98 1.90 -13.05
CA THR A 395 3.77 1.57 -12.29
C THR A 395 2.58 1.38 -13.23
N GLY A 396 1.44 0.97 -12.70
CA GLY A 396 0.21 0.71 -13.46
C GLY A 396 -0.61 -0.40 -12.82
N GLY A 397 -1.85 -0.61 -13.31
CA GLY A 397 -2.75 -1.63 -12.77
C GLY A 397 -2.19 -3.06 -12.77
N PRO A 398 -2.66 -3.95 -11.89
CA PRO A 398 -2.33 -5.38 -11.97
C PRO A 398 -2.71 -5.94 -13.34
N GLY A 399 -1.91 -6.86 -13.89
CA GLY A 399 -2.18 -7.46 -15.20
C GLY A 399 -1.96 -6.57 -16.42
N ILE A 400 -1.51 -5.31 -16.25
CA ILE A 400 -1.37 -4.37 -17.38
C ILE A 400 -0.18 -4.65 -18.31
N GLY A 401 0.69 -5.59 -17.93
CA GLY A 401 1.89 -5.96 -18.69
C GLY A 401 3.19 -5.26 -18.26
N LYS A 402 3.32 -4.83 -17.00
CA LYS A 402 4.59 -4.25 -16.50
C LYS A 402 5.77 -5.23 -16.61
N SER A 403 5.57 -6.47 -16.18
CA SER A 403 6.59 -7.52 -16.26
C SER A 403 6.96 -7.85 -17.71
N LEU A 404 5.95 -7.90 -18.61
CA LEU A 404 6.17 -8.10 -20.05
C LEU A 404 6.97 -6.95 -20.68
N TRP A 405 6.79 -5.72 -20.20
CA TRP A 405 7.60 -4.59 -20.64
C TRP A 405 9.07 -4.73 -20.19
N LEU A 406 9.34 -5.12 -18.94
CA LEU A 406 10.72 -5.39 -18.49
C LEU A 406 11.39 -6.49 -19.32
N VAL A 407 10.64 -7.54 -19.65
CA VAL A 407 11.08 -8.62 -20.54
C VAL A 407 11.42 -8.08 -21.92
N THR A 408 10.58 -7.21 -22.46
CA THR A 408 10.82 -6.55 -23.75
C THR A 408 12.13 -5.78 -23.70
N VAL A 409 12.38 -5.01 -22.63
CA VAL A 409 13.65 -4.29 -22.43
C VAL A 409 14.83 -5.26 -22.34
N LEU A 410 14.69 -6.36 -21.60
CA LEU A 410 15.74 -7.40 -21.50
C LEU A 410 16.10 -7.94 -22.90
N ILE A 411 15.10 -8.37 -23.67
CA ILE A 411 15.30 -8.94 -25.01
C ILE A 411 15.97 -7.92 -25.95
N LEU A 412 15.49 -6.68 -25.96
CA LEU A 412 16.07 -5.62 -26.78
C LEU A 412 17.55 -5.38 -26.42
N ARG A 413 17.90 -5.42 -25.13
CA ARG A 413 19.29 -5.25 -24.67
C ARG A 413 20.18 -6.44 -24.99
N LEU A 414 19.68 -7.67 -24.82
CA LEU A 414 20.42 -8.88 -25.21
C LEU A 414 20.71 -8.89 -26.71
N HIS A 415 19.72 -8.51 -27.53
CA HIS A 415 19.89 -8.34 -28.97
C HIS A 415 20.94 -7.27 -29.33
N ALA A 416 21.09 -6.24 -28.50
CA ALA A 416 22.13 -5.24 -28.64
C ALA A 416 23.47 -5.62 -27.98
N ARG A 417 23.58 -6.85 -27.44
CA ARG A 417 24.76 -7.36 -26.74
C ARG A 417 25.19 -6.45 -25.59
N LEU A 418 24.22 -5.98 -24.80
CA LEU A 418 24.46 -5.10 -23.66
C LEU A 418 24.32 -5.86 -22.33
N PRO A 419 25.24 -5.65 -21.38
CA PRO A 419 25.19 -6.31 -20.08
C PRO A 419 23.93 -5.88 -19.32
N THR A 420 23.21 -6.85 -18.76
CA THR A 420 21.91 -6.60 -18.13
C THR A 420 21.74 -7.50 -16.92
N ILE A 421 21.35 -6.92 -15.79
CA ILE A 421 20.90 -7.66 -14.60
C ILE A 421 19.38 -7.73 -14.64
N TYR A 422 18.81 -8.91 -14.39
CA TYR A 422 17.38 -9.12 -14.23
C TYR A 422 17.12 -9.81 -12.88
N GLN A 423 16.19 -9.26 -12.10
CA GLN A 423 15.81 -9.82 -10.80
C GLN A 423 14.28 -9.82 -10.66
N ARG A 424 13.70 -11.00 -10.45
CA ARG A 424 12.26 -11.20 -10.20
C ARG A 424 11.97 -11.79 -8.82
N GLN A 425 12.97 -12.43 -8.19
CA GLN A 425 12.87 -13.10 -6.89
C GLN A 425 13.96 -12.56 -5.95
N ASN A 426 13.77 -12.69 -4.62
CA ASN A 426 14.71 -12.13 -3.64
C ASN A 426 16.11 -12.78 -3.69
N ASP A 427 16.15 -14.08 -3.96
CA ASP A 427 17.32 -14.95 -3.86
C ASP A 427 17.83 -15.39 -5.24
N ARG A 428 17.34 -14.77 -6.30
CA ARG A 428 17.70 -15.12 -7.67
C ARG A 428 17.92 -13.88 -8.52
N ILE A 429 19.19 -13.64 -8.84
CA ILE A 429 19.63 -12.52 -9.67
C ILE A 429 20.34 -13.08 -10.89
N LEU A 430 19.82 -12.77 -12.08
CA LEU A 430 20.40 -13.18 -13.35
C LEU A 430 21.22 -12.04 -13.91
N PHE A 431 22.46 -12.33 -14.29
CA PHE A 431 23.35 -11.39 -14.97
C PHE A 431 23.67 -11.94 -16.36
N PHE A 432 23.36 -11.18 -17.38
CA PHE A 432 23.64 -11.53 -18.76
C PHE A 432 24.77 -10.64 -19.29
N ASP A 433 25.84 -11.24 -19.81
CA ASP A 433 26.91 -10.54 -20.50
C ASP A 433 27.37 -11.30 -21.75
N GLN A 434 28.59 -11.03 -22.22
CA GLN A 434 29.16 -11.72 -23.39
C GLN A 434 29.60 -13.17 -23.13
N ASP A 435 29.76 -13.56 -21.87
CA ASP A 435 30.23 -14.88 -21.46
C ASP A 435 29.04 -15.81 -21.15
N GLY A 436 27.82 -15.25 -21.01
CA GLY A 436 26.58 -15.99 -20.83
C GLY A 436 25.70 -15.39 -19.73
N PRO A 437 24.61 -16.09 -19.35
CA PRO A 437 23.91 -15.86 -18.11
C PRO A 437 24.69 -16.43 -16.92
N ALA A 438 24.72 -15.69 -15.82
CA ALA A 438 25.20 -16.16 -14.52
C ALA A 438 24.15 -15.87 -13.44
N GLU A 439 23.94 -16.81 -12.52
CA GLU A 439 23.00 -16.68 -11.42
C GLU A 439 23.72 -16.35 -10.11
N PHE A 440 23.16 -15.42 -9.34
CA PHE A 440 23.65 -15.02 -8.03
C PHE A 440 22.52 -15.03 -7.00
N ARG A 441 22.84 -15.49 -5.79
CA ARG A 441 21.90 -15.50 -4.66
C ARG A 441 21.75 -14.14 -3.97
N THR A 442 22.79 -13.32 -4.02
CA THR A 442 22.79 -12.01 -3.37
C THR A 442 23.42 -10.93 -4.25
N VAL A 443 22.97 -9.68 -4.08
CA VAL A 443 23.51 -8.52 -4.79
C VAL A 443 24.97 -8.25 -4.41
N VAL A 444 25.37 -8.66 -3.20
CA VAL A 444 26.76 -8.57 -2.76
C VAL A 444 27.65 -9.52 -3.57
N ASP A 445 27.22 -10.76 -3.80
CA ASP A 445 28.00 -11.74 -4.57
C ASP A 445 28.09 -11.34 -6.04
N LEU A 446 26.97 -10.86 -6.60
CA LEU A 446 26.92 -10.27 -7.94
C LEU A 446 28.02 -9.22 -8.14
N PHE A 447 28.09 -8.21 -7.27
CA PHE A 447 29.08 -7.14 -7.41
C PHE A 447 30.50 -7.50 -6.97
N ARG A 448 30.67 -8.64 -6.28
CA ARG A 448 31.98 -9.26 -6.04
C ARG A 448 32.47 -10.09 -7.22
N SER A 449 31.60 -10.43 -8.18
CA SER A 449 32.00 -11.15 -9.37
C SER A 449 32.93 -10.32 -10.27
N ALA A 450 33.96 -10.96 -10.81
CA ALA A 450 34.81 -10.35 -11.83
C ALA A 450 34.03 -10.05 -13.11
N ALA A 451 33.01 -10.87 -13.43
CA ALA A 451 32.17 -10.71 -14.62
C ALA A 451 31.33 -9.42 -14.61
N VAL A 452 30.91 -8.94 -13.42
CA VAL A 452 30.19 -7.67 -13.33
C VAL A 452 31.15 -6.48 -13.34
N ARG A 453 32.31 -6.60 -12.67
CA ARG A 453 33.30 -5.50 -12.55
C ARG A 453 33.98 -5.10 -13.86
N ARG A 454 34.00 -5.97 -14.86
CA ARG A 454 34.57 -5.69 -16.20
C ARG A 454 33.74 -4.70 -17.03
N HIS A 455 32.48 -4.48 -16.68
CA HIS A 455 31.61 -3.55 -17.40
C HIS A 455 31.82 -2.11 -16.92
N GLN A 456 31.83 -1.17 -17.88
CA GLN A 456 32.08 0.24 -17.58
C GLN A 456 30.84 0.89 -16.93
N ARG A 457 31.07 1.99 -16.21
CA ARG A 457 29.98 2.84 -15.70
C ARG A 457 29.10 3.27 -16.86
N GLY A 458 27.79 3.06 -16.74
CA GLY A 458 26.79 3.45 -17.74
C GLY A 458 26.35 2.40 -18.74
N GLU A 459 27.02 1.24 -18.82
CA GLU A 459 26.59 0.15 -19.70
C GLU A 459 25.53 -0.74 -19.04
N LEU A 460 25.60 -0.89 -17.72
CA LEU A 460 24.84 -1.87 -16.94
C LEU A 460 23.44 -1.35 -16.58
N TRP A 461 22.41 -2.05 -17.02
CA TRP A 461 21.02 -1.83 -16.58
C TRP A 461 20.58 -2.94 -15.63
N VAL A 462 19.82 -2.57 -14.61
CA VAL A 462 19.23 -3.48 -13.62
C VAL A 462 17.72 -3.43 -13.78
N LEU A 463 17.14 -4.53 -14.24
CA LEU A 463 15.71 -4.69 -14.45
C LEU A 463 15.14 -5.47 -13.26
N VAL A 464 14.33 -4.82 -12.44
CA VAL A 464 13.81 -5.40 -11.20
C VAL A 464 12.29 -5.51 -11.27
N ASP A 465 11.78 -6.74 -11.30
CA ASP A 465 10.35 -7.01 -11.29
C ASP A 465 9.84 -7.20 -9.87
N THR A 466 9.33 -6.14 -9.27
CA THR A 466 8.89 -6.16 -7.86
C THR A 466 7.48 -6.72 -7.78
N ASN A 467 7.36 -7.87 -7.15
CA ASN A 467 6.15 -8.70 -7.05
C ASN A 467 6.01 -9.26 -5.60
N ASP A 468 5.12 -10.22 -5.40
CA ASP A 468 4.90 -10.82 -4.07
C ASP A 468 6.15 -11.50 -3.49
N GLU A 469 6.99 -12.09 -4.35
CA GLU A 469 8.25 -12.74 -3.98
C GLU A 469 9.37 -11.72 -3.76
N LEU A 470 9.50 -10.73 -4.66
CA LEU A 470 10.50 -9.66 -4.57
C LEU A 470 9.86 -8.35 -4.15
N GLN A 471 9.87 -8.05 -2.84
CA GLN A 471 9.12 -6.90 -2.33
C GLN A 471 9.87 -5.57 -2.43
N THR A 472 11.20 -5.57 -2.55
CA THR A 472 12.02 -4.35 -2.57
C THR A 472 13.26 -4.50 -3.43
N VAL A 473 13.71 -3.40 -4.04
CA VAL A 473 15.02 -3.32 -4.69
C VAL A 473 16.13 -3.28 -3.63
N ASP A 474 17.19 -4.06 -3.80
CA ASP A 474 18.36 -4.00 -2.93
C ASP A 474 19.09 -2.66 -3.11
N ARG A 475 19.51 -2.04 -2.00
CA ARG A 475 20.22 -0.76 -2.04
C ARG A 475 21.60 -0.88 -2.67
N CYS A 476 22.17 -2.07 -2.70
CA CYS A 476 23.49 -2.32 -3.25
C CYS A 476 23.59 -2.00 -4.75
N TYR A 477 22.49 -2.10 -5.51
CA TYR A 477 22.45 -1.69 -6.92
C TYR A 477 22.85 -0.23 -7.13
N ARG A 478 22.62 0.64 -6.14
CA ARG A 478 22.94 2.07 -6.23
C ARG A 478 24.44 2.36 -6.30
N PHE A 479 25.27 1.52 -5.66
CA PHE A 479 26.70 1.82 -5.49
C PHE A 479 27.53 1.61 -6.76
N GLN A 480 26.93 1.09 -7.83
CA GLN A 480 27.66 0.62 -9.02
C GLN A 480 27.37 1.43 -10.29
N HIS A 481 26.73 2.60 -10.16
CA HIS A 481 26.36 3.44 -11.31
C HIS A 481 25.59 2.62 -12.38
N ALA A 482 24.70 1.73 -11.93
CA ALA A 482 23.85 0.92 -12.79
C ALA A 482 22.46 1.54 -12.88
N PHE A 483 21.86 1.55 -14.08
CA PHE A 483 20.58 2.23 -14.29
C PHE A 483 19.48 1.29 -13.87
N ILE A 484 18.68 1.68 -12.88
CA ILE A 484 17.69 0.80 -12.28
C ILE A 484 16.34 1.07 -12.93
N ILE A 485 15.76 0.04 -13.53
CA ILE A 485 14.36 0.03 -13.94
C ILE A 485 13.61 -0.91 -13.01
N GLN A 486 12.63 -0.38 -12.29
CA GLN A 486 11.79 -1.17 -11.39
C GLN A 486 10.36 -1.19 -11.90
N SER A 487 9.78 -2.36 -12.15
CA SER A 487 8.31 -2.48 -12.19
C SER A 487 7.78 -2.70 -10.77
N ILE A 488 6.67 -2.02 -10.46
CA ILE A 488 6.05 -2.06 -9.14
C ILE A 488 4.63 -2.62 -9.26
N ALA A 489 4.34 -3.74 -8.58
CA ALA A 489 2.96 -4.13 -8.27
C ALA A 489 2.29 -3.05 -7.40
N THR A 490 0.97 -2.85 -7.50
CA THR A 490 0.28 -1.69 -6.91
C THR A 490 0.36 -1.58 -5.37
N ASP A 491 0.94 -2.55 -4.67
CA ASP A 491 1.14 -2.50 -3.22
C ASP A 491 2.20 -1.44 -2.82
N VAL A 492 1.81 -0.55 -1.90
CA VAL A 492 2.65 0.50 -1.29
C VAL A 492 3.97 -0.04 -0.72
N LYS A 493 4.01 -1.30 -0.26
CA LYS A 493 5.25 -1.94 0.27
C LYS A 493 6.39 -1.87 -0.73
N HIS A 494 6.09 -2.00 -2.02
CA HIS A 494 7.07 -1.98 -3.11
C HIS A 494 7.68 -0.60 -3.36
N THR A 495 7.07 0.45 -2.83
CA THR A 495 7.54 1.85 -2.97
C THR A 495 8.43 2.33 -1.82
N ARG A 496 8.56 1.55 -0.74
CA ARG A 496 9.20 2.01 0.51
C ARG A 496 10.67 2.38 0.34
N TRP A 497 11.40 1.67 -0.52
CA TRP A 497 12.81 1.96 -0.77
C TRP A 497 13.02 3.28 -1.53
N MET A 498 12.04 3.67 -2.35
CA MET A 498 12.07 4.91 -3.13
C MET A 498 12.02 6.17 -2.25
N ARG A 499 11.41 6.12 -1.06
CA ARG A 499 11.45 7.25 -0.10
C ARG A 499 12.87 7.64 0.33
N LYS A 500 13.85 6.76 0.09
CA LYS A 500 15.28 6.99 0.35
C LYS A 500 16.06 7.42 -0.91
N LEU A 501 15.42 7.41 -2.06
CA LEU A 501 15.91 7.96 -3.32
C LEU A 501 15.44 9.40 -3.40
N SER A 502 16.06 10.27 -2.60
CA SER A 502 15.52 11.60 -2.35
C SER A 502 15.37 12.49 -3.59
N PHE A 503 15.96 12.21 -4.77
CA PHE A 503 15.92 13.16 -5.91
C PHE A 503 16.06 12.61 -7.36
N LEU A 504 16.06 11.30 -7.67
CA LEU A 504 16.41 10.80 -9.03
C LEU A 504 15.54 9.66 -9.60
N ALA A 505 14.31 9.48 -9.14
CA ALA A 505 13.39 8.50 -9.70
C ALA A 505 12.44 9.16 -10.71
N THR A 506 12.52 8.77 -11.98
CA THR A 506 11.49 9.06 -12.98
C THR A 506 10.37 8.05 -12.81
N HIS A 507 9.13 8.50 -12.69
CA HIS A 507 7.97 7.61 -12.63
C HIS A 507 7.28 7.58 -14.00
N PHE A 508 6.97 6.39 -14.48
CA PHE A 508 6.15 6.18 -15.67
C PHE A 508 4.98 5.27 -15.32
N VAL A 509 3.77 5.71 -15.63
CA VAL A 509 2.54 4.95 -15.35
C VAL A 509 2.05 4.36 -16.67
N LEU A 510 2.09 3.03 -16.79
CA LEU A 510 1.49 2.36 -17.94
C LEU A 510 -0.02 2.62 -17.96
N GLN A 511 -0.53 3.01 -19.12
CA GLN A 511 -1.94 3.23 -19.34
C GLN A 511 -2.70 1.90 -19.45
N PRO A 512 -3.98 1.87 -18.99
CA PRO A 512 -4.92 0.80 -19.31
C PRO A 512 -4.89 0.46 -20.81
N TRP A 513 -5.15 -0.80 -21.17
CA TRP A 513 -5.21 -1.13 -22.59
C TRP A 513 -6.38 -0.39 -23.24
N SER A 514 -6.20 0.10 -24.47
CA SER A 514 -7.35 0.54 -25.25
C SER A 514 -8.18 -0.67 -25.67
N LEU A 515 -9.44 -0.44 -26.03
CA LEU A 515 -10.27 -1.52 -26.58
C LEU A 515 -9.63 -2.09 -27.86
N ALA A 516 -9.05 -1.25 -28.72
CA ALA A 516 -8.30 -1.71 -29.90
C ALA A 516 -7.12 -2.62 -29.52
N GLU A 517 -6.33 -2.27 -28.50
CA GLU A 517 -5.24 -3.11 -28.01
C GLU A 517 -5.77 -4.46 -27.50
N LEU A 518 -6.92 -4.49 -26.80
CA LEU A 518 -7.56 -5.72 -26.32
C LEU A 518 -8.11 -6.59 -27.45
N ILE A 519 -8.64 -5.99 -28.51
CA ILE A 519 -9.06 -6.76 -29.70
C ILE A 519 -7.85 -7.35 -30.41
N ILE A 520 -6.77 -6.58 -30.56
CA ILE A 520 -5.54 -7.04 -31.19
C ILE A 520 -4.89 -8.16 -30.37
N GLY A 521 -4.78 -7.99 -29.05
CA GLY A 521 -4.13 -8.95 -28.19
C GLY A 521 -4.80 -10.32 -28.16
N ARG A 522 -6.02 -10.49 -28.70
CA ARG A 522 -6.62 -11.81 -28.96
C ARG A 522 -5.68 -12.75 -29.72
N ILE A 523 -4.85 -12.21 -30.63
CA ILE A 523 -3.86 -13.01 -31.38
C ILE A 523 -2.78 -13.65 -30.49
N LEU A 524 -2.65 -13.20 -29.23
CA LEU A 524 -1.69 -13.73 -28.26
C LEU A 524 -2.25 -14.90 -27.44
N HIS A 525 -3.55 -15.20 -27.57
CA HIS A 525 -4.26 -16.18 -26.75
C HIS A 525 -4.95 -17.22 -27.65
N GLU A 526 -4.67 -18.50 -27.40
CA GLU A 526 -5.29 -19.61 -28.16
C GLU A 526 -6.82 -19.65 -27.98
N ASN A 527 -7.31 -19.32 -26.78
CA ASN A 527 -8.72 -19.30 -26.42
C ASN A 527 -9.18 -17.86 -26.11
N ALA A 528 -8.92 -16.93 -27.01
CA ALA A 528 -9.29 -15.53 -26.82
C ALA A 528 -10.82 -15.34 -26.88
N PRO A 529 -11.42 -14.54 -25.98
CA PRO A 529 -12.84 -14.22 -26.04
C PRO A 529 -13.24 -13.53 -27.34
N SER A 530 -14.53 -13.58 -27.67
CA SER A 530 -15.06 -12.86 -28.84
C SER A 530 -14.87 -11.35 -28.67
N GLY A 531 -14.75 -10.62 -29.79
CA GLY A 531 -14.63 -9.16 -29.71
C GLY A 531 -15.83 -8.48 -29.06
N GLY A 532 -17.04 -9.04 -29.27
CA GLY A 532 -18.26 -8.59 -28.59
C GLY A 532 -18.20 -8.78 -27.07
N SER A 533 -17.76 -9.96 -26.62
CA SER A 533 -17.56 -10.26 -25.19
C SER A 533 -16.56 -9.29 -24.55
N ILE A 534 -15.46 -8.98 -25.25
CA ILE A 534 -14.44 -8.03 -24.77
C ILE A 534 -15.04 -6.62 -24.63
N LEU A 535 -15.80 -6.15 -25.63
CA LEU A 535 -16.45 -4.85 -25.59
C LEU A 535 -17.44 -4.75 -24.40
N GLU A 536 -18.31 -5.74 -24.22
CA GLU A 536 -19.27 -5.75 -23.12
C GLU A 536 -18.56 -5.79 -21.76
N PHE A 537 -17.57 -6.68 -21.60
CA PHE A 537 -16.80 -6.78 -20.36
C PHE A 537 -16.09 -5.48 -20.03
N THR A 538 -15.46 -4.83 -21.02
CA THR A 538 -14.72 -3.57 -20.81
C THR A 538 -15.63 -2.41 -20.43
N GLN A 539 -16.83 -2.33 -21.01
CA GLN A 539 -17.85 -1.34 -20.62
C GLN A 539 -18.29 -1.54 -19.16
N LYS A 540 -18.33 -2.78 -18.67
CA LYS A 540 -18.80 -3.10 -17.31
C LYS A 540 -17.69 -3.05 -16.24
N PHE A 541 -16.50 -3.54 -16.55
CA PHE A 541 -15.42 -3.79 -15.58
C PHE A 541 -14.10 -3.07 -15.88
N GLY A 542 -13.99 -2.38 -17.03
CA GLY A 542 -12.79 -1.66 -17.46
C GLY A 542 -11.78 -2.52 -18.24
N ASN A 543 -10.67 -1.88 -18.64
CA ASN A 543 -9.75 -2.42 -19.65
C ASN A 543 -8.48 -3.07 -19.05
N MET A 544 -8.66 -4.07 -18.19
CA MET A 544 -7.55 -4.83 -17.62
C MET A 544 -7.36 -6.14 -18.39
N PRO A 545 -6.28 -6.30 -19.19
CA PRO A 545 -6.11 -7.45 -20.09
C PRO A 545 -6.25 -8.81 -19.41
N GLU A 546 -5.58 -8.97 -18.27
CA GLU A 546 -5.62 -10.21 -17.48
C GLU A 546 -7.06 -10.62 -17.13
N ASN A 547 -7.90 -9.66 -16.75
CA ASN A 547 -9.29 -9.94 -16.42
C ASN A 547 -10.14 -10.14 -17.69
N VAL A 548 -9.92 -9.33 -18.72
CA VAL A 548 -10.66 -9.41 -19.99
C VAL A 548 -10.47 -10.80 -20.61
N TYR A 549 -9.24 -11.24 -20.83
CA TYR A 549 -8.99 -12.53 -21.49
C TYR A 549 -9.38 -13.73 -20.63
N LYS A 550 -9.41 -13.57 -19.31
CA LYS A 550 -9.80 -14.64 -18.40
C LYS A 550 -11.32 -14.76 -18.25
N TYR A 551 -12.06 -13.66 -18.34
CA TYR A 551 -13.45 -13.62 -17.91
C TYR A 551 -14.45 -12.95 -18.86
N ALA A 552 -14.03 -12.45 -20.03
CA ALA A 552 -14.99 -11.80 -20.94
C ALA A 552 -16.10 -12.75 -21.42
N ASP A 553 -15.81 -14.05 -21.59
CA ASP A 553 -16.84 -15.07 -21.91
C ASP A 553 -17.51 -15.66 -20.65
N ALA A 554 -17.04 -15.29 -19.45
CA ALA A 554 -17.55 -15.76 -18.16
C ALA A 554 -17.81 -14.56 -17.23
N GLN A 555 -18.50 -13.54 -17.75
CA GLN A 555 -18.67 -12.27 -17.04
C GLN A 555 -19.38 -12.45 -15.69
N GLU A 556 -20.33 -13.38 -15.63
CA GLU A 556 -21.05 -13.74 -14.40
C GLU A 556 -20.11 -14.32 -13.34
N GLU A 557 -19.10 -15.11 -13.74
CA GLU A 557 -18.11 -15.64 -12.80
C GLU A 557 -17.22 -14.52 -12.25
N TYR A 558 -16.77 -13.61 -13.12
CA TYR A 558 -15.99 -12.46 -12.65
C TYR A 558 -16.83 -11.53 -11.80
N GLU A 559 -18.08 -11.28 -12.16
CA GLU A 559 -19.02 -10.54 -11.35
C GLU A 559 -19.22 -11.23 -10.00
N ALA A 560 -19.34 -12.55 -9.97
CA ALA A 560 -19.40 -13.33 -8.74
C ALA A 560 -18.10 -13.29 -7.94
N GLN A 561 -16.91 -13.18 -8.58
CA GLN A 561 -15.63 -13.02 -7.89
C GLN A 561 -15.43 -11.61 -7.36
N VAL A 562 -15.81 -10.59 -8.12
CA VAL A 562 -15.84 -9.20 -7.67
C VAL A 562 -16.83 -9.11 -6.52
N LEU A 563 -18.04 -9.64 -6.70
CA LEU A 563 -19.02 -9.82 -5.64
C LEU A 563 -18.41 -10.58 -4.49
N ALA A 564 -17.78 -11.74 -4.60
CA ALA A 564 -17.25 -12.50 -3.45
C ALA A 564 -16.05 -11.84 -2.77
N ARG A 565 -15.24 -11.08 -3.50
CA ARG A 565 -14.17 -10.27 -2.91
C ARG A 565 -14.71 -9.04 -2.21
N VAL A 566 -15.88 -8.59 -2.65
CA VAL A 566 -16.59 -7.46 -2.07
C VAL A 566 -17.58 -7.90 -0.98
N SER A 567 -18.17 -9.09 -1.11
CA SER A 567 -19.24 -9.76 -0.36
C SER A 567 -18.59 -10.74 0.58
N PHE A 568 -18.72 -10.47 1.86
CA PHE A 568 -18.28 -11.42 2.88
C PHE A 568 -19.21 -12.65 2.87
N PRO A 569 -18.72 -13.85 3.26
CA PRO A 569 -19.53 -15.05 3.32
C PRO A 569 -20.81 -14.83 4.15
N PRO A 570 -21.94 -15.47 3.80
CA PRO A 570 -23.20 -15.30 4.51
C PRO A 570 -23.04 -15.76 5.98
N PRO A 571 -23.74 -15.11 6.93
CA PRO A 571 -23.80 -15.61 8.29
C PRO A 571 -24.42 -17.02 8.30
N TYR A 572 -23.91 -17.91 9.13
CA TYR A 572 -24.50 -19.24 9.40
C TYR A 572 -25.96 -19.09 9.88
N PRO A 573 -26.82 -20.10 9.64
CA PRO A 573 -28.25 -19.97 9.89
C PRO A 573 -28.54 -19.70 11.37
N GLU A 574 -29.29 -18.63 11.60
CA GLU A 574 -29.72 -18.14 12.90
C GLU A 574 -30.59 -19.16 13.63
N SER A 575 -30.23 -19.45 14.88
CA SER A 575 -31.23 -19.73 15.91
C SER A 575 -31.28 -18.53 16.85
N THR A 576 -31.98 -17.46 16.48
CA THR A 576 -32.98 -16.77 17.31
C THR A 576 -33.49 -15.53 16.58
N SER A 577 -34.82 -15.46 16.50
CA SER A 577 -35.58 -14.38 15.91
C SER A 577 -35.30 -13.03 16.59
N PHE A 578 -35.06 -11.99 15.80
CA PHE A 578 -35.51 -10.64 16.15
C PHE A 578 -36.07 -9.94 14.91
N ASP A 579 -37.37 -9.65 15.00
CA ASP A 579 -38.12 -8.91 13.99
C ASP A 579 -37.67 -7.44 13.91
N LYS A 580 -37.68 -6.96 12.65
CA LYS A 580 -37.92 -5.59 12.15
C LYS A 580 -37.48 -4.42 13.02
N ILE A 581 -36.58 -3.59 12.46
CA ILE A 581 -36.79 -2.14 12.31
C ILE A 581 -36.10 -1.70 11.01
N ALA A 582 -36.88 -1.13 10.09
CA ALA A 582 -36.39 -0.35 8.96
C ALA A 582 -36.59 1.14 9.30
N PHE A 583 -35.55 1.96 9.14
CA PHE A 583 -35.70 3.42 9.03
C PHE A 583 -34.67 3.98 8.04
N ASP A 584 -35.18 4.85 7.17
CA ASP A 584 -34.45 5.65 6.18
C ASP A 584 -33.78 6.86 6.84
N TYR A 585 -32.52 7.13 6.49
CA TYR A 585 -31.96 8.49 6.42
C TYR A 585 -30.87 8.55 5.32
N PRO A 586 -30.88 9.57 4.45
CA PRO A 586 -29.90 9.71 3.37
C PRO A 586 -28.84 10.76 3.72
N GLU A 587 -27.58 10.38 4.02
CA GLU A 587 -26.49 11.38 4.11
C GLU A 587 -25.15 10.92 3.50
N PHE A 588 -24.91 11.49 2.31
CA PHE A 588 -23.70 11.96 1.61
C PHE A 588 -22.33 11.25 1.77
N ILE A 589 -22.01 10.44 0.76
CA ILE A 589 -20.65 10.28 0.22
C ILE A 589 -20.47 11.37 -0.85
N ALA A 590 -19.63 12.38 -0.61
CA ALA A 590 -19.32 13.38 -1.63
C ALA A 590 -18.21 12.88 -2.55
N LEU A 591 -18.58 12.44 -3.75
CA LEU A 591 -17.65 12.14 -4.83
C LEU A 591 -17.30 13.44 -5.56
N ARG A 592 -16.02 13.77 -5.71
CA ARG A 592 -15.57 14.80 -6.66
C ARG A 592 -14.74 14.13 -7.76
N PRO A 593 -15.05 14.35 -9.04
CA PRO A 593 -14.13 13.99 -10.11
C PRO A 593 -12.86 14.83 -9.97
N THR A 594 -11.69 14.20 -10.06
CA THR A 594 -10.45 14.94 -10.31
C THR A 594 -10.52 15.51 -11.71
N SER A 595 -10.35 16.83 -11.84
CA SER A 595 -10.72 17.65 -13.00
C SER A 595 -9.95 17.37 -14.31
N SER A 596 -9.20 16.27 -14.41
CA SER A 596 -8.42 15.95 -15.61
C SER A 596 -8.73 14.60 -16.24
N GLN A 597 -9.46 13.67 -15.61
CA GLN A 597 -9.82 12.37 -16.23
C GLN A 597 -11.20 11.86 -15.76
N PRO A 598 -12.20 11.71 -16.65
CA PRO A 598 -13.58 11.37 -16.28
C PRO A 598 -13.82 9.90 -15.91
N TRP A 599 -12.83 9.01 -16.03
CA TRP A 599 -12.90 7.59 -15.61
C TRP A 599 -12.11 7.30 -14.32
N TYR A 600 -11.64 8.33 -13.62
CA TYR A 600 -10.87 8.20 -12.39
C TYR A 600 -11.67 8.77 -11.20
N TYR A 601 -12.07 7.90 -10.27
CA TYR A 601 -12.80 8.27 -9.07
C TYR A 601 -11.95 7.98 -7.83
N ALA A 602 -11.54 9.04 -7.13
CA ALA A 602 -10.98 8.94 -5.78
C ALA A 602 -12.10 9.18 -4.77
N PRO A 603 -12.72 8.15 -4.18
CA PRO A 603 -13.61 8.36 -3.04
C PRO A 603 -12.81 8.95 -1.87
N HIS A 604 -13.18 10.16 -1.46
CA HIS A 604 -12.61 10.80 -0.29
C HIS A 604 -13.33 10.30 0.98
N PHE A 605 -12.61 9.59 1.84
CA PHE A 605 -13.11 9.23 3.16
C PHE A 605 -12.58 10.24 4.20
N VAL A 606 -13.43 11.18 4.62
CA VAL A 606 -13.14 12.06 5.76
C VAL A 606 -13.48 11.27 7.03
N SER A 607 -12.47 10.73 7.75
CA SER A 607 -12.68 9.75 8.83
C SER A 607 -13.26 10.29 10.14
N LYS A 608 -13.76 11.52 10.19
CA LYS A 608 -14.46 12.02 11.39
C LYS A 608 -15.64 11.12 11.78
N HIS A 609 -16.13 10.28 10.86
CA HIS A 609 -17.26 9.39 11.07
C HIS A 609 -16.90 7.90 11.23
N VAL A 610 -15.68 7.43 10.96
CA VAL A 610 -15.37 6.00 11.22
C VAL A 610 -15.37 5.72 12.72
N VAL A 611 -14.73 6.57 13.52
CA VAL A 611 -14.74 6.46 14.99
C VAL A 611 -16.17 6.68 15.56
N HIS A 612 -16.90 7.66 15.03
CA HIS A 612 -18.29 7.94 15.44
C HIS A 612 -19.27 6.80 15.07
N PHE A 613 -19.00 6.10 13.96
CA PHE A 613 -19.77 4.95 13.47
C PHE A 613 -19.45 3.65 14.23
N LEU A 614 -18.33 3.57 14.96
CA LEU A 614 -17.97 2.40 15.76
C LEU A 614 -18.58 2.40 17.17
N PHE A 615 -18.94 3.56 17.74
CA PHE A 615 -19.20 3.70 19.19
C PHE A 615 -20.53 4.35 19.61
N LEU A 616 -21.38 4.85 18.70
CA LEU A 616 -22.73 5.32 19.05
C LEU A 616 -23.82 4.45 18.41
N SER A 617 -24.07 3.31 19.06
CA SER A 617 -25.35 2.58 19.01
C SER A 617 -25.73 2.12 20.42
N SER A 618 -25.73 3.06 21.35
CA SER A 618 -26.36 2.99 22.69
C SER A 618 -26.29 4.43 23.22
N ASP A 619 -27.32 5.08 23.75
CA ASP A 619 -28.37 4.51 24.57
C ASP A 619 -29.54 5.49 24.73
N THR A 620 -30.60 4.93 25.31
CA THR A 620 -31.72 5.57 26.02
C THR A 620 -31.43 6.92 26.71
N ALA A 621 -32.35 7.88 26.56
CA ALA A 621 -32.55 8.99 27.51
C ALA A 621 -34.00 9.52 27.45
N PRO A 622 -34.50 10.17 28.52
CA PRO A 622 -35.86 9.96 29.03
C PRO A 622 -36.93 10.91 28.47
N ARG A 623 -38.18 10.44 28.58
CA ARG A 623 -39.42 11.15 28.26
C ARG A 623 -39.49 12.53 28.91
N ALA A 624 -39.59 13.58 28.10
CA ALA A 624 -40.15 14.87 28.48
C ALA A 624 -41.43 15.15 27.65
N ARG A 625 -42.47 15.61 28.35
CA ARG A 625 -43.84 15.78 27.87
C ARG A 625 -43.97 16.87 26.79
N ILE A 626 -44.81 16.61 25.81
CA ILE A 626 -45.39 17.60 24.88
C ILE A 626 -46.69 18.15 25.48
N PRO A 627 -47.03 19.42 25.25
CA PRO A 627 -48.39 19.82 24.89
C PRO A 627 -48.36 20.54 23.51
N SER A 628 -48.92 19.94 22.46
CA SER A 628 -50.32 20.04 21.99
C SER A 628 -50.67 21.42 21.43
N HIS A 629 -50.92 21.49 20.12
CA HIS A 629 -52.09 22.09 19.43
C HIS A 629 -51.69 22.60 18.01
N THR A 630 -52.09 21.92 16.92
CA THR A 630 -53.29 22.10 16.03
C THR A 630 -53.14 23.20 14.93
N PRO A 631 -53.92 23.19 13.83
CA PRO A 631 -53.45 22.81 12.48
C PRO A 631 -53.86 23.82 11.36
N LEU A 632 -53.72 23.43 10.07
CA LEU A 632 -54.53 23.74 8.85
C LEU A 632 -53.58 23.81 7.60
N VAL A 633 -53.64 22.99 6.53
CA VAL A 633 -54.70 22.67 5.51
C VAL A 633 -54.74 23.76 4.38
N PRO A 634 -55.01 23.45 3.08
CA PRO A 634 -54.00 23.45 1.99
C PRO A 634 -54.48 24.27 0.75
N ALA A 635 -53.78 24.18 -0.40
CA ALA A 635 -54.29 24.32 -1.81
C ALA A 635 -53.10 24.64 -2.76
N VAL A 636 -52.82 23.90 -3.86
CA VAL A 636 -53.45 23.95 -5.21
C VAL A 636 -53.24 25.35 -5.86
N SER A 637 -52.69 25.61 -7.05
CA SER A 637 -52.71 25.02 -8.41
C SER A 637 -51.68 25.77 -9.30
N ALA A 638 -50.97 25.10 -10.22
CA ALA A 638 -51.11 25.16 -11.71
C ALA A 638 -50.53 26.37 -12.48
N LEU A 639 -49.76 26.02 -13.54
CA LEU A 639 -49.62 26.60 -14.90
C LEU A 639 -49.48 28.14 -15.07
N ASP A 640 -48.46 28.61 -15.82
CA ASP A 640 -48.56 28.81 -17.28
C ASP A 640 -47.29 29.46 -17.87
N THR A 641 -47.23 29.43 -19.21
CA THR A 641 -46.18 29.71 -20.19
C THR A 641 -46.08 31.19 -20.66
N ARG A 642 -44.91 31.57 -21.24
CA ARG A 642 -44.65 32.48 -22.40
C ARG A 642 -43.19 33.00 -22.35
N SER A 643 -42.31 32.84 -23.35
CA SER A 643 -42.32 33.23 -24.78
C SER A 643 -41.78 34.65 -25.05
N GLU A 644 -40.67 34.67 -25.81
CA GLU A 644 -40.21 35.67 -26.82
C GLU A 644 -39.62 37.04 -26.42
N ARG A 645 -38.34 37.25 -26.81
CA ARG A 645 -37.98 38.15 -27.95
C ARG A 645 -36.50 38.04 -28.37
N ALA A 646 -36.29 37.81 -29.67
CA ALA A 646 -35.09 38.10 -30.46
C ALA A 646 -34.99 39.64 -30.73
N GLU A 647 -33.97 40.26 -31.31
CA GLU A 647 -33.07 39.92 -32.41
C GLU A 647 -32.08 41.11 -32.66
N LYS A 648 -31.01 40.86 -33.45
CA LYS A 648 -30.14 41.80 -34.22
C LYS A 648 -29.02 42.55 -33.47
N LEU A 649 -27.79 42.67 -33.98
CA LEU A 649 -27.35 42.84 -35.38
C LEU A 649 -25.87 42.46 -35.56
N SER A 650 -25.54 41.98 -36.77
CA SER A 650 -24.27 41.44 -37.27
C SER A 650 -23.33 42.47 -37.93
N ARG A 651 -22.07 42.03 -38.16
CA ARG A 651 -21.08 42.38 -39.22
C ARG A 651 -19.93 43.33 -38.86
N ARG A 652 -18.69 42.82 -38.91
CA ARG A 652 -17.80 42.92 -40.10
C ARG A 652 -16.50 42.12 -39.94
N GLU A 653 -16.13 41.42 -41.02
CA GLU A 653 -14.81 40.84 -41.33
C GLU A 653 -13.80 42.00 -41.57
N SER A 654 -12.46 41.91 -41.61
CA SER A 654 -11.56 40.91 -42.18
C SER A 654 -10.08 41.36 -42.00
N VAL A 655 -9.14 40.42 -42.14
CA VAL A 655 -7.73 40.54 -42.62
C VAL A 655 -6.65 41.24 -41.77
N GLY A 656 -5.59 40.47 -41.44
CA GLY A 656 -4.22 40.87 -41.84
C GLY A 656 -3.07 40.83 -40.81
N VAL A 657 -2.12 39.91 -41.05
CA VAL A 657 -0.65 40.09 -40.96
C VAL A 657 0.07 39.94 -39.59
N VAL A 658 1.00 38.99 -39.56
CA VAL A 658 2.14 38.75 -38.64
C VAL A 658 3.34 39.54 -39.21
N PRO A 659 4.29 40.17 -38.45
CA PRO A 659 5.35 39.38 -37.82
C PRO A 659 6.12 39.93 -36.59
N THR A 660 6.72 38.95 -35.89
CA THR A 660 7.97 38.90 -35.10
C THR A 660 8.69 40.18 -34.68
N GLY A 661 9.12 40.19 -33.40
CA GLY A 661 10.34 40.88 -32.98
C GLY A 661 10.46 41.06 -31.47
N TRP A 662 11.23 40.21 -30.78
CA TRP A 662 11.78 40.55 -29.47
C TRP A 662 13.29 40.29 -29.45
N LEU A 663 13.99 41.34 -29.03
CA LEU A 663 15.42 41.58 -29.11
C LEU A 663 16.22 40.85 -28.03
N PHE A 664 17.43 40.45 -28.43
CA PHE A 664 18.56 40.07 -27.61
C PHE A 664 19.03 41.21 -26.68
N PHE A 665 19.44 40.87 -25.45
CA PHE A 665 20.50 41.60 -24.74
C PHE A 665 21.66 40.64 -24.48
N GLY A 666 22.76 40.88 -25.17
CA GLY A 666 24.04 40.23 -24.93
C GLY A 666 24.75 40.79 -23.69
N ARG A 667 25.49 39.92 -23.01
CA ARG A 667 26.64 40.32 -22.18
C ARG A 667 27.86 39.51 -22.61
N SER A 668 28.90 40.27 -22.95
CA SER A 668 30.22 39.83 -23.40
C SER A 668 31.03 39.19 -22.26
N PRO A 669 31.95 38.25 -22.54
CA PRO A 669 32.83 37.65 -21.54
C PRO A 669 34.14 38.47 -21.38
N GLN A 670 34.64 38.56 -20.15
CA GLN A 670 35.99 39.04 -19.85
C GLN A 670 36.92 37.89 -19.42
N PRO A 671 38.25 38.06 -19.55
CA PRO A 671 39.15 37.01 -20.01
C PRO A 671 39.93 36.29 -18.91
N GLN A 672 40.49 35.16 -19.35
CA GLN A 672 41.43 34.27 -18.66
C GLN A 672 42.60 35.01 -18.00
N ARG A 673 42.95 34.57 -16.79
CA ARG A 673 44.27 34.79 -16.20
C ARG A 673 45.04 33.48 -16.14
N HIS A 674 46.21 33.50 -16.76
CA HIS A 674 47.28 32.54 -16.59
C HIS A 674 47.79 32.51 -15.15
N ALA A 675 48.13 31.33 -14.66
CA ALA A 675 49.09 31.13 -13.58
C ALA A 675 49.94 29.89 -13.89
N THR A 676 51.22 30.13 -14.12
CA THR A 676 52.32 29.17 -14.15
C THR A 676 53.07 29.23 -12.82
N SER A 677 53.39 28.06 -12.27
CA SER A 677 54.56 27.64 -11.45
C SER A 677 54.08 26.53 -10.49
N GLU A 678 54.83 25.52 -10.08
CA GLU A 678 56.24 25.19 -10.19
C GLU A 678 56.40 23.72 -9.77
N ALA A 679 57.53 23.13 -10.15
CA ALA A 679 57.92 21.76 -9.90
C ALA A 679 58.28 21.49 -8.43
N PHE A 680 58.07 20.24 -7.96
CA PHE A 680 58.96 19.56 -7.04
C PHE A 680 58.87 18.05 -7.29
N GLY A 681 60.01 17.44 -7.63
CA GLY A 681 60.13 16.00 -7.89
C GLY A 681 60.56 15.19 -6.67
N ARG A 682 60.26 13.89 -6.71
CA ARG A 682 61.24 12.80 -6.84
C ARG A 682 60.53 11.56 -7.38
#